data_AF-A0A8C7R0T5-F1
#
_entry.id   AF-A0A8C7R0T5-F1
#
_cell.length_a   1.000
_cell.length_b   1.000
_cell.length_c   1.000
_cell.angle_alpha   90.00
_cell.angle_beta   90.00
_cell.angle_gamma   90.00
#
_symmetry.space_group_name_H-M   'P 1'
#
loop_
_entity.id
_entity.type
_entity.pdbx_description
1 polymer ?
#
loop_
_entity_poly.entity_id
_entity_poly.type
_entity_poly.pdbx_seq_one_letter_code
_entity_poly.pdbx_strand_id
1 'polypeptide(L)'
;MDEVDKILIHSLRQTGTDVGKDVQSVKHFTSELIVEAVVRCLRVIDPALGSGLCPSLPPGMSARFRVGMSLAQACQDLGYKGEIGYQTFLYSNEPEIRSLLMFLVEKLPRESAEASDQPAGKSALLQKSIAAQIKAQLALPWLSPSCRLPLLCKTQNPGPSHSFHSQTLSLPHCLKVPGKRQLKGKPQNTQDPQENDYHRDFLPPVTAQPSQHASVPASLLEQHAGELSAAQEWENEWNSQGLLSRLTPEEYRSRKRARLQKRIEEQLRTAAQTRPDTLGAHGSGSDLTELLQSFGGSPLIGDILAKGTRFTHTEKFTFTEEPEKAAKQMAAAANSLPSSHQSEEDLQARQQEELASLQQQLQQLSLSLEEVGGDMRQLTVSIHQVSDELKQKELSNTEEEDSVRVKKQTIYLLPDGENNLAKLQALVEGSAERVVNLAAQWEKHRAPLIDEHRRLKELCSNQAMESSRKLSEIKELHEKISQSAEEAKKKEGLYKQLITEFENLPKDISRSAYTARILEIVGNIRKQKEEITKILSDTKELQKEINSLTGKLDRTFAVTDELVFKDAKKDESVRKSYKYLAALHENCTQLIQTIEDTGTIMREIRDLEEQIETENGKKTVSNLEKILEDYKAIRQENSALAAKIREA
;
A
#
# COMPACT_ATOMS: atom_id res chain seq x y z
N MET A 1 -45.25 -20.92 18.46
CA MET A 1 -44.26 -21.76 19.16
C MET A 1 -43.17 -22.20 18.19
N ASP A 2 -43.53 -22.84 17.07
CA ASP A 2 -42.54 -23.42 16.14
C ASP A 2 -41.64 -22.41 15.41
N GLU A 3 -42.11 -21.19 15.14
CA GLU A 3 -41.29 -20.15 14.51
C GLU A 3 -40.20 -19.61 15.44
N VAL A 4 -40.51 -19.45 16.73
CA VAL A 4 -39.54 -18.99 17.74
C VAL A 4 -38.46 -20.05 17.94
N ASP A 5 -38.85 -21.33 18.01
CA ASP A 5 -37.92 -22.45 18.12
C ASP A 5 -36.98 -22.52 16.90
N LYS A 6 -37.48 -22.27 15.69
CA LYS A 6 -36.66 -22.20 14.47
C LYS A 6 -35.63 -21.07 14.51
N ILE A 7 -36.02 -19.89 14.98
CA ILE A 7 -35.11 -18.73 15.12
C ILE A 7 -34.03 -19.01 16.17
N LEU A 8 -34.42 -19.63 17.29
CA LEU A 8 -33.48 -20.05 18.34
C LEU A 8 -32.48 -21.08 17.82
N ILE A 9 -32.95 -22.13 17.16
CA ILE A 9 -32.09 -23.18 16.60
C ILE A 9 -31.12 -22.59 15.55
N HIS A 10 -31.60 -21.67 14.71
CA HIS A 10 -30.75 -20.98 13.75
C HIS A 10 -29.65 -20.16 14.45
N SER A 11 -30.01 -19.39 15.47
CA SER A 11 -29.07 -18.57 16.24
C SER A 11 -28.05 -19.43 17.00
N LEU A 12 -28.47 -20.57 17.55
CA LEU A 12 -27.58 -21.52 18.22
C LEU A 12 -26.59 -22.22 17.28
N ARG A 13 -26.99 -22.48 16.02
CA ARG A 13 -26.06 -22.97 14.99
C ARG A 13 -25.02 -21.92 14.63
N GLN A 14 -25.41 -20.64 14.58
CA GLN A 14 -24.47 -19.54 14.31
C GLN A 14 -23.44 -19.36 15.43
N THR A 15 -23.82 -19.59 16.70
CA THR A 15 -22.87 -19.61 17.83
C THR A 15 -22.02 -20.88 17.89
N GLY A 16 -22.16 -21.76 16.88
CA GLY A 16 -21.37 -22.96 16.72
C GLY A 16 -21.87 -24.16 17.49
N THR A 17 -23.11 -24.18 18.01
CA THR A 17 -23.72 -25.35 18.67
C THR A 17 -24.07 -26.44 17.64
N ASP A 18 -23.68 -27.70 17.89
CA ASP A 18 -23.89 -28.81 16.95
C ASP A 18 -25.32 -29.37 17.06
N VAL A 19 -26.28 -28.60 16.52
CA VAL A 19 -27.69 -29.00 16.49
C VAL A 19 -27.98 -29.67 15.15
N GLY A 20 -28.23 -30.99 15.18
CA GLY A 20 -28.53 -31.82 14.02
C GLY A 20 -29.58 -31.20 13.08
N LYS A 21 -29.44 -31.42 11.77
CA LYS A 21 -30.25 -30.78 10.72
C LYS A 21 -31.75 -31.05 10.84
N ASP A 22 -32.12 -32.16 11.47
CA ASP A 22 -33.49 -32.65 11.58
C ASP A 22 -34.25 -32.17 12.82
N VAL A 23 -33.57 -31.46 13.74
CA VAL A 23 -34.20 -30.94 14.96
C VAL A 23 -34.91 -29.62 14.66
N GLN A 24 -36.25 -29.61 14.76
CA GLN A 24 -37.09 -28.45 14.44
C GLN A 24 -37.74 -27.77 15.66
N SER A 25 -37.63 -28.36 16.85
CA SER A 25 -38.19 -27.80 18.09
C SER A 25 -37.28 -28.07 19.29
N VAL A 26 -37.34 -27.17 20.28
CA VAL A 26 -36.62 -27.25 21.57
C VAL A 26 -37.01 -28.52 22.35
N LYS A 27 -38.16 -29.13 22.04
CA LYS A 27 -38.62 -30.40 22.65
C LYS A 27 -37.65 -31.58 22.43
N HIS A 28 -36.90 -31.55 21.33
CA HIS A 28 -35.98 -32.63 20.97
C HIS A 28 -34.57 -32.41 21.52
N PHE A 29 -34.36 -31.39 22.36
CA PHE A 29 -33.06 -31.08 22.91
C PHE A 29 -32.75 -32.02 24.08
N THR A 30 -31.68 -32.80 23.94
CA THR A 30 -31.12 -33.56 25.06
C THR A 30 -30.42 -32.64 26.06
N SER A 31 -30.33 -33.04 27.33
CA SER A 31 -29.64 -32.28 28.38
C SER A 31 -28.17 -31.93 28.03
N GLU A 32 -27.49 -32.80 27.27
CA GLU A 32 -26.13 -32.55 26.77
C GLU A 32 -26.08 -31.40 25.79
N LEU A 33 -27.00 -31.39 24.82
CA LEU A 33 -27.13 -30.33 23.82
C LEU A 33 -27.54 -28.99 24.46
N ILE A 34 -28.37 -29.01 25.51
CA ILE A 34 -28.76 -27.80 26.25
C ILE A 34 -27.55 -27.19 26.97
N VAL A 35 -26.76 -28.02 27.67
CA VAL A 35 -25.55 -27.57 28.37
C VAL A 35 -24.53 -27.03 27.38
N GLU A 36 -24.33 -27.72 26.26
CA GLU A 36 -23.43 -27.29 25.20
C GLU A 36 -23.86 -25.95 24.59
N ALA A 37 -25.15 -25.79 24.27
CA ALA A 37 -25.72 -24.55 23.74
C ALA A 37 -25.50 -23.37 24.69
N VAL A 38 -25.78 -23.56 25.99
CA VAL A 38 -25.67 -22.51 27.01
C VAL A 38 -24.21 -22.13 27.23
N VAL A 39 -23.28 -23.10 27.33
CA VAL A 39 -21.84 -22.82 27.47
C VAL A 39 -21.30 -22.07 26.26
N ARG A 40 -21.71 -22.45 25.05
CA ARG A 40 -21.28 -21.78 23.81
C ARG A 40 -21.81 -20.35 23.75
N CYS A 41 -23.08 -20.13 24.08
CA CYS A 41 -23.63 -18.78 24.18
C CYS A 41 -22.89 -17.93 25.24
N LEU A 42 -22.65 -18.46 26.43
CA LEU A 42 -21.93 -17.75 27.49
C LEU A 42 -20.50 -17.35 27.08
N ARG A 43 -19.76 -18.22 26.39
CA ARG A 43 -18.42 -17.90 25.87
C ARG A 43 -18.39 -16.76 24.87
N VAL A 44 -19.45 -16.62 24.07
CA VAL A 44 -19.57 -15.57 23.05
C VAL A 44 -19.99 -14.25 23.69
N ILE A 45 -20.85 -14.29 24.72
CA ILE A 45 -21.36 -13.09 25.40
C ILE A 45 -20.33 -12.51 26.36
N ASP A 46 -19.75 -13.36 27.22
CA ASP A 46 -18.71 -12.99 28.17
C ASP A 46 -17.64 -14.09 28.26
N PRO A 47 -16.48 -13.90 27.60
CA PRO A 47 -15.38 -14.87 27.62
C PRO A 47 -14.82 -15.16 29.02
N ALA A 48 -14.96 -14.22 29.97
CA ALA A 48 -14.48 -14.41 31.35
C ALA A 48 -15.35 -15.42 32.11
N LEU A 49 -16.67 -15.38 31.92
CA LEU A 49 -17.63 -16.30 32.54
C LEU A 49 -17.67 -17.66 31.81
N GLY A 50 -17.51 -17.68 30.48
CA GLY A 50 -17.65 -18.91 29.68
C GLY A 50 -16.40 -19.79 29.55
N SER A 51 -15.19 -19.25 29.76
CA SER A 51 -13.93 -19.99 29.58
C SER A 51 -13.67 -21.07 30.65
N GLY A 52 -14.22 -20.90 31.85
CA GLY A 52 -14.12 -21.87 32.95
C GLY A 52 -15.14 -23.02 32.90
N LEU A 53 -16.08 -23.01 31.94
CA LEU A 53 -17.19 -23.96 31.86
C LEU A 53 -16.97 -25.00 30.76
N CYS A 54 -17.24 -26.28 31.08
CA CYS A 54 -17.09 -27.39 30.16
C CYS A 54 -18.38 -27.61 29.35
N PRO A 55 -18.33 -27.69 28.00
CA PRO A 55 -19.51 -27.88 27.16
C PRO A 55 -20.07 -29.31 27.19
N SER A 56 -19.39 -30.28 27.81
CA SER A 56 -19.84 -31.67 27.92
C SER A 56 -20.21 -32.02 29.36
N LEU A 57 -21.32 -32.77 29.55
CA LEU A 57 -21.73 -33.28 30.85
C LEU A 57 -20.83 -34.43 31.32
N PRO A 58 -20.23 -34.38 32.53
CA PRO A 58 -19.46 -35.49 33.08
C PRO A 58 -20.30 -36.76 33.32
N PRO A 59 -19.73 -37.96 33.38
CA PRO A 59 -20.51 -39.20 33.60
C PRO A 59 -21.09 -39.35 35.03
N GLY A 60 -20.52 -38.68 36.04
CA GLY A 60 -20.96 -38.78 37.44
C GLY A 60 -22.01 -37.74 37.85
N MET A 61 -23.08 -38.15 38.52
CA MET A 61 -24.20 -37.28 38.93
C MET A 61 -23.80 -36.11 39.84
N SER A 62 -22.84 -36.30 40.75
CA SER A 62 -22.33 -35.21 41.62
C SER A 62 -21.55 -34.15 40.84
N ALA A 63 -20.86 -34.54 39.77
CA ALA A 63 -20.16 -33.62 38.88
C ALA A 63 -21.15 -32.89 37.96
N ARG A 64 -22.19 -33.58 37.48
CA ARG A 64 -23.30 -32.97 36.73
C ARG A 64 -24.04 -31.91 37.55
N PHE A 65 -24.28 -32.17 38.84
CA PHE A 65 -24.87 -31.19 39.75
C PHE A 65 -24.01 -29.92 39.86
N ARG A 66 -22.70 -30.06 40.05
CA ARG A 66 -21.77 -28.91 40.13
C ARG A 66 -21.78 -28.09 38.85
N VAL A 67 -21.70 -28.75 37.69
CA VAL A 67 -21.74 -28.07 36.38
C VAL A 67 -23.07 -27.34 36.18
N GLY A 68 -24.20 -27.98 36.51
CA GLY A 68 -25.53 -27.36 36.42
C GLY A 68 -25.68 -26.15 37.36
N MET A 69 -25.09 -26.20 38.56
CA MET A 69 -25.10 -25.08 39.50
C MET A 69 -24.21 -23.93 39.02
N SER A 70 -23.00 -24.22 38.51
CA SER A 70 -22.11 -23.22 37.93
C SER A 70 -22.71 -22.53 36.71
N LEU A 71 -23.45 -23.26 35.87
CA LEU A 71 -24.18 -22.69 34.74
C LEU A 71 -25.33 -21.80 35.18
N ALA A 72 -26.09 -22.22 36.20
CA ALA A 72 -27.16 -21.41 36.77
C ALA A 72 -26.61 -20.09 37.32
N GLN A 73 -25.50 -20.15 38.08
CA GLN A 73 -24.83 -18.96 38.61
C GLN A 73 -24.34 -18.03 37.49
N ALA A 74 -23.68 -18.57 36.46
CA ALA A 74 -23.21 -17.76 35.34
C ALA A 74 -24.36 -17.06 34.58
N CYS A 75 -25.52 -17.72 34.45
CA CYS A 75 -26.71 -17.12 33.84
C CYS A 75 -27.36 -16.06 34.74
N GLN A 76 -27.32 -16.24 36.07
CA GLN A 76 -27.79 -15.24 37.05
C GLN A 76 -26.87 -14.02 37.09
N ASP A 77 -25.54 -14.23 37.06
CA ASP A 77 -24.54 -13.16 37.01
C ASP A 77 -24.67 -12.33 35.72
N LEU A 78 -25.10 -12.96 34.62
CA LEU A 78 -25.44 -12.28 33.36
C LEU A 78 -26.77 -11.47 33.45
N GLY A 79 -27.52 -11.60 34.54
CA GLY A 79 -28.73 -10.84 34.82
C GLY A 79 -30.04 -11.53 34.44
N TYR A 80 -30.06 -12.87 34.33
CA TYR A 80 -31.32 -13.60 34.15
C TYR A 80 -32.21 -13.51 35.40
N LYS A 81 -33.50 -13.20 35.21
CA LYS A 81 -34.43 -12.89 36.30
C LYS A 81 -35.31 -14.07 36.77
N GLY A 82 -35.29 -15.20 36.07
CA GLY A 82 -36.05 -16.39 36.45
C GLY A 82 -35.29 -17.30 37.41
N GLU A 83 -36.01 -18.14 38.15
CA GLU A 83 -35.42 -19.17 39.01
C GLU A 83 -34.72 -20.24 38.15
N ILE A 84 -33.38 -20.25 38.15
CA ILE A 84 -32.57 -21.28 37.48
C ILE A 84 -31.80 -22.06 38.53
N GLY A 85 -31.84 -23.39 38.42
CA GLY A 85 -30.98 -24.29 39.19
C GLY A 85 -30.42 -25.41 38.34
N TYR A 86 -29.68 -26.34 38.97
CA TYR A 86 -29.16 -27.53 38.29
C TYR A 86 -30.27 -28.39 37.66
N GLN A 87 -31.49 -28.33 38.21
CA GLN A 87 -32.66 -29.07 37.73
C GLN A 87 -33.10 -28.60 36.34
N THR A 88 -32.97 -27.30 36.04
CA THR A 88 -33.34 -26.72 34.74
C THR A 88 -32.51 -27.34 33.60
N PHE A 89 -31.23 -27.66 33.84
CA PHE A 89 -30.34 -28.25 32.84
C PHE A 89 -30.39 -29.78 32.79
N LEU A 90 -30.65 -30.45 33.92
CA LEU A 90 -30.62 -31.91 34.04
C LEU A 90 -31.99 -32.58 33.88
N TYR A 91 -33.06 -31.86 34.21
CA TYR A 91 -34.46 -32.30 34.19
C TYR A 91 -35.31 -31.27 33.48
N SER A 92 -34.86 -30.89 32.29
CA SER A 92 -35.31 -29.73 31.54
C SER A 92 -36.83 -29.67 31.30
N ASN A 93 -37.42 -28.54 31.67
CA ASN A 93 -38.79 -28.18 31.35
C ASN A 93 -38.81 -27.27 30.11
N GLU A 94 -39.62 -27.60 29.11
CA GLU A 94 -39.67 -26.89 27.81
C GLU A 94 -39.85 -25.36 27.91
N PRO A 95 -40.79 -24.79 28.69
CA PRO A 95 -40.97 -23.34 28.80
C PRO A 95 -39.79 -22.64 29.46
N GLU A 96 -39.14 -23.28 30.44
CA GLU A 96 -38.01 -22.72 31.18
C GLU A 96 -36.75 -22.66 30.31
N ILE A 97 -36.43 -23.75 29.60
CA ILE A 97 -35.29 -23.78 28.67
C ILE A 97 -35.50 -22.84 27.50
N ARG A 98 -36.72 -22.75 26.95
CA ARG A 98 -37.02 -21.79 25.88
C ARG A 98 -36.81 -20.35 26.34
N SER A 99 -37.28 -20.00 27.54
CA SER A 99 -37.10 -18.66 28.10
C SER A 99 -35.63 -18.33 28.35
N LEU A 100 -34.86 -19.30 28.83
CA LEU A 100 -33.42 -19.18 29.02
C LEU A 100 -32.67 -18.99 27.71
N LEU A 101 -32.95 -19.80 26.69
CA LEU A 101 -32.31 -19.69 25.38
C LEU A 101 -32.70 -18.39 24.65
N MET A 102 -33.95 -17.92 24.78
CA MET A 102 -34.35 -16.60 24.27
C MET A 102 -33.55 -15.48 24.92
N PHE A 103 -33.39 -15.50 26.24
CA PHE A 103 -32.58 -14.51 26.94
C PHE A 103 -31.12 -14.52 26.48
N LEU A 104 -30.51 -15.71 26.38
CA LEU A 104 -29.12 -15.83 25.96
C LEU A 104 -28.93 -15.37 24.51
N VAL A 105 -29.84 -15.75 23.60
CA VAL A 105 -29.79 -15.33 22.19
C VAL A 105 -29.99 -13.82 22.05
N GLU A 106 -30.86 -13.20 22.86
CA GLU A 106 -31.04 -11.75 22.86
C GLU A 106 -29.78 -10.99 23.31
N LYS A 107 -28.97 -11.61 24.19
CA LYS A 107 -27.72 -11.07 24.71
C LYS A 107 -26.50 -11.39 23.86
N LEU A 108 -26.63 -12.23 22.82
CA LEU A 108 -25.55 -12.42 21.86
C LEU A 108 -25.23 -11.09 21.18
N PRO A 109 -23.95 -10.82 20.88
CA PRO A 109 -23.58 -9.69 20.04
C PRO A 109 -24.38 -9.79 18.74
N ARG A 110 -25.30 -8.84 18.51
CA ARG A 110 -26.05 -8.77 17.26
C ARG A 110 -25.07 -8.48 16.14
N GLU A 111 -24.55 -9.52 15.48
CA GLU A 111 -24.12 -9.37 14.10
C GLU A 111 -25.37 -8.96 13.34
N SER A 112 -25.34 -7.76 12.76
CA SER A 112 -26.38 -7.24 11.90
C SER A 112 -26.64 -8.23 10.76
N ALA A 113 -27.62 -9.09 10.97
CA ALA A 113 -28.12 -10.08 10.03
C ALA A 113 -28.96 -9.45 8.90
N GLU A 114 -28.64 -8.23 8.51
CA GLU A 114 -29.19 -7.53 7.35
C GLU A 114 -28.05 -6.99 6.48
N ALA A 115 -27.23 -7.88 5.92
CA ALA A 115 -26.34 -7.52 4.82
C ALA A 115 -25.88 -8.75 4.01
N SER A 116 -26.72 -9.77 3.86
CA SER A 116 -26.40 -10.89 2.95
C SER A 116 -26.71 -10.59 1.48
N ASP A 117 -27.36 -9.47 1.13
CA ASP A 117 -27.73 -9.16 -0.27
C ASP A 117 -27.59 -7.69 -0.68
N GLN A 118 -26.70 -6.92 -0.02
CA GLN A 118 -26.21 -5.66 -0.58
C GLN A 118 -24.70 -5.71 -0.73
N PRO A 119 -24.13 -5.21 -1.84
CA PRO A 119 -22.69 -5.11 -1.99
C PRO A 119 -22.21 -4.17 -0.88
N ALA A 120 -21.56 -4.75 0.14
CA ALA A 120 -20.99 -4.01 1.24
C ALA A 120 -20.22 -2.82 0.67
N GLY A 121 -20.60 -1.60 1.08
CA GLY A 121 -19.99 -0.38 0.58
C GLY A 121 -18.47 -0.50 0.65
N LYS A 122 -17.76 0.02 -0.36
CA LYS A 122 -16.31 -0.17 -0.52
C LYS A 122 -15.51 0.09 0.77
N SER A 123 -15.99 1.00 1.62
CA SER A 123 -15.45 1.30 2.95
C SER A 123 -15.51 0.11 3.93
N ALA A 124 -16.64 -0.61 4.01
CA ALA A 124 -16.81 -1.75 4.91
C ALA A 124 -15.98 -2.97 4.46
N LEU A 125 -15.87 -3.20 3.14
CA LEU A 125 -14.98 -4.23 2.59
C LEU A 125 -13.50 -3.89 2.85
N LEU A 126 -13.14 -2.61 2.70
CA LEU A 126 -11.80 -2.13 3.01
C LEU A 126 -11.49 -2.30 4.49
N GLN A 127 -12.40 -1.93 5.40
CA GLN A 127 -12.21 -2.11 6.84
C GLN A 127 -12.09 -3.60 7.23
N LYS A 128 -12.90 -4.49 6.65
CA LYS A 128 -12.76 -5.93 6.86
C LYS A 128 -11.42 -6.46 6.34
N SER A 129 -10.99 -6.00 5.17
CA SER A 129 -9.69 -6.38 4.58
C SER A 129 -8.52 -5.88 5.43
N ILE A 130 -8.57 -4.63 5.89
CA ILE A 130 -7.59 -4.03 6.81
C ILE A 130 -7.55 -4.82 8.12
N ALA A 131 -8.69 -5.11 8.73
CA ALA A 131 -8.76 -5.87 9.98
C ALA A 131 -8.21 -7.29 9.81
N ALA A 132 -8.53 -7.97 8.70
CA ALA A 132 -7.99 -9.29 8.38
C ALA A 132 -6.47 -9.25 8.19
N GLN A 133 -5.96 -8.23 7.49
CA GLN A 133 -4.53 -8.06 7.25
C GLN A 133 -3.76 -7.74 8.54
N ILE A 134 -4.29 -6.85 9.39
CA ILE A 134 -3.71 -6.54 10.70
C ILE A 134 -3.68 -7.80 11.56
N LYS A 135 -4.78 -8.57 11.61
CA LYS A 135 -4.84 -9.82 12.38
C LYS A 135 -3.84 -10.86 11.87
N ALA A 136 -3.66 -10.97 10.56
CA ALA A 136 -2.65 -11.83 9.96
C ALA A 136 -1.22 -11.37 10.28
N GLN A 137 -0.95 -10.06 10.29
CA GLN A 137 0.37 -9.51 10.65
C GLN A 137 0.69 -9.68 12.14
N LEU A 138 -0.29 -9.50 13.02
CA LEU A 138 -0.14 -9.67 14.47
C LEU A 138 0.01 -11.15 14.88
N ALA A 139 -0.49 -12.08 14.07
CA ALA A 139 -0.33 -13.51 14.30
C ALA A 139 1.08 -14.04 13.95
N LEU A 140 1.92 -13.24 13.28
CA LEU A 140 3.29 -13.63 12.95
C LEU A 140 4.25 -13.26 14.11
N PRO A 141 5.16 -14.16 14.52
CA PRO A 141 6.21 -13.83 15.47
C PRO A 141 7.08 -12.68 14.93
N TRP A 142 7.32 -11.66 15.76
CA TRP A 142 8.28 -10.62 15.41
C TRP A 142 9.69 -11.20 15.48
N LEU A 143 10.43 -11.11 14.36
CA LEU A 143 11.83 -11.53 14.26
C LEU A 143 12.71 -10.32 13.93
N SER A 144 13.92 -10.28 14.48
CA SER A 144 14.95 -9.29 14.13
C SER A 144 15.26 -9.35 12.63
N PRO A 145 15.54 -8.21 11.94
CA PRO A 145 15.81 -8.17 10.49
C PRO A 145 16.85 -9.18 10.01
N SER A 146 17.87 -9.46 10.83
CA SER A 146 18.94 -10.43 10.54
C SER A 146 18.49 -11.89 10.55
N CYS A 147 17.32 -12.18 11.13
CA CYS A 147 16.76 -13.53 11.28
C CYS A 147 15.47 -13.73 10.45
N ARG A 148 15.08 -12.77 9.60
CA ARG A 148 13.84 -12.85 8.82
C ARG A 148 14.04 -13.68 7.55
N LEU A 149 13.12 -14.62 7.33
CA LEU A 149 13.00 -15.36 6.07
C LEU A 149 12.47 -14.42 4.96
N PRO A 150 12.78 -14.68 3.67
CA PRO A 150 12.39 -13.82 2.54
C PRO A 150 10.89 -13.51 2.45
N LEU A 151 10.03 -14.45 2.88
CA LEU A 151 8.57 -14.28 2.91
C LEU A 151 8.13 -13.24 3.96
N LEU A 152 8.82 -13.20 5.11
CA LEU A 152 8.56 -12.26 6.21
C LEU A 152 9.09 -10.85 5.91
N CYS A 153 10.13 -10.74 5.08
CA CYS A 153 10.64 -9.45 4.63
C CYS A 153 9.58 -8.65 3.84
N LYS A 154 8.76 -9.31 3.02
CA LYS A 154 7.70 -8.67 2.22
C LYS A 154 6.51 -8.21 3.07
N THR A 155 6.19 -8.93 4.15
CA THR A 155 5.04 -8.63 5.01
C THR A 155 5.36 -7.66 6.14
N GLN A 156 6.62 -7.61 6.59
CA GLN A 156 7.09 -6.78 7.71
C GLN A 156 7.94 -5.57 7.30
N ASN A 157 8.28 -5.38 6.01
CA ASN A 157 9.00 -4.20 5.48
C ASN A 157 8.46 -3.78 4.10
N PRO A 158 7.34 -3.04 4.01
CA PRO A 158 6.83 -2.54 2.73
C PRO A 158 7.57 -1.28 2.21
N GLY A 159 8.68 -0.86 2.81
CA GLY A 159 9.45 0.31 2.36
C GLY A 159 10.95 0.22 2.72
N PRO A 160 11.79 1.14 2.20
CA PRO A 160 13.18 1.22 2.60
C PRO A 160 13.25 1.46 4.11
N SER A 161 13.71 0.44 4.84
CA SER A 161 13.91 0.51 6.28
C SER A 161 15.11 1.43 6.54
N HIS A 162 14.88 2.74 6.59
CA HIS A 162 15.85 3.63 7.20
C HIS A 162 15.94 3.23 8.67
N SER A 163 17.15 2.91 9.12
CA SER A 163 17.40 2.67 10.54
C SER A 163 16.92 3.91 11.29
N PHE A 164 15.91 3.77 12.15
CA PHE A 164 15.52 4.81 13.09
C PHE A 164 16.67 4.99 14.06
N HIS A 165 17.56 5.92 13.74
CA HIS A 165 18.65 6.31 14.60
C HIS A 165 18.39 7.75 15.03
N SER A 166 18.10 7.95 16.31
CA SER A 166 18.05 9.28 16.90
C SER A 166 19.48 9.72 17.20
N GLN A 167 19.77 10.98 16.90
CA GLN A 167 20.99 11.66 17.33
C GLN A 167 20.59 12.80 18.27
N THR A 168 21.44 13.11 19.25
CA THR A 168 21.17 14.18 20.20
C THR A 168 21.15 15.52 19.47
N LEU A 169 20.03 16.23 19.53
CA LEU A 169 19.88 17.57 18.95
C LEU A 169 20.14 18.64 20.01
N SER A 170 20.77 19.71 19.61
CA SER A 170 21.00 20.90 20.43
C SER A 170 19.99 21.97 20.01
N LEU A 171 18.90 22.11 20.76
CA LEU A 171 17.91 23.17 20.53
C LEU A 171 18.14 24.33 21.51
N PRO A 172 18.15 25.59 21.05
CA PRO A 172 18.01 26.73 21.94
C PRO A 172 16.70 26.56 22.72
N HIS A 173 16.77 26.52 24.04
CA HIS A 173 15.61 26.20 24.87
C HIS A 173 14.55 27.32 24.78
N CYS A 174 13.61 27.20 23.85
CA CYS A 174 12.42 28.04 23.81
C CYS A 174 11.25 27.36 23.09
N LEU A 175 10.59 26.43 23.78
CA LEU A 175 9.18 26.17 23.54
C LEU A 175 8.41 26.45 24.84
N LYS A 176 7.97 27.70 24.96
CA LYS A 176 6.86 28.08 25.82
C LYS A 176 5.66 27.22 25.40
N VAL A 177 5.26 26.28 26.25
CA VAL A 177 3.96 25.60 26.12
C VAL A 177 2.86 26.67 26.21
N PRO A 178 1.95 26.79 25.22
CA PRO A 178 0.86 27.75 25.28
C PRO A 178 -0.19 27.24 26.28
N GLY A 179 -0.09 27.67 27.54
CA GLY A 179 -1.08 27.24 28.54
C GLY A 179 -0.90 27.70 29.99
N LYS A 180 0.22 28.29 30.40
CA LYS A 180 0.38 28.79 31.77
C LYS A 180 0.55 30.31 31.79
N ARG A 181 -0.47 31.01 32.32
CA ARG A 181 -0.41 32.45 32.64
C ARG A 181 0.80 32.71 33.54
N GLN A 182 1.61 33.67 33.15
CA GLN A 182 2.72 34.17 33.95
C GLN A 182 2.19 34.68 35.30
N LEU A 183 2.68 34.10 36.40
CA LEU A 183 2.78 34.83 37.65
C LEU A 183 3.97 35.78 37.53
N LYS A 184 3.63 37.07 37.60
CA LYS A 184 4.49 38.22 37.54
C LYS A 184 5.53 38.15 38.67
N GLY A 185 6.82 38.15 38.33
CA GLY A 185 7.90 38.41 39.28
C GLY A 185 9.04 37.39 39.29
N LYS A 186 9.94 37.49 38.31
CA LYS A 186 11.41 37.37 38.48
C LYS A 186 12.09 37.54 37.11
N PRO A 187 13.20 38.31 37.01
CA PRO A 187 13.96 38.41 35.77
C PRO A 187 14.72 37.09 35.54
N GLN A 188 14.47 36.44 34.40
CA GLN A 188 15.28 35.32 33.90
C GLN A 188 16.60 35.90 33.36
N ASN A 189 17.60 36.02 34.22
CA ASN A 189 19.01 36.20 33.84
C ASN A 189 19.82 35.09 34.49
N THR A 190 19.71 33.88 33.95
CA THR A 190 20.59 32.73 34.26
C THR A 190 20.75 31.87 33.00
N GLN A 191 21.05 32.50 31.87
CA GLN A 191 21.71 31.85 30.75
C GLN A 191 23.03 32.60 30.56
N ASP A 192 24.13 31.87 30.54
CA ASP A 192 25.44 32.48 30.34
C ASP A 192 25.43 33.23 28.99
N PRO A 193 25.88 34.51 28.93
CA PRO A 193 25.89 35.27 27.67
C PRO A 193 26.60 34.54 26.53
N GLN A 194 27.62 33.76 26.88
CA GLN A 194 28.41 32.93 25.97
C GLN A 194 27.61 31.79 25.32
N GLU A 195 26.63 31.20 26.03
CA GLU A 195 25.76 30.17 25.45
C GLU A 195 24.82 30.79 24.41
N ASN A 196 24.27 31.97 24.68
CA ASN A 196 23.41 32.68 23.73
C ASN A 196 24.17 33.12 22.47
N ASP A 197 25.42 33.55 22.60
CA ASP A 197 26.28 33.87 21.45
C ASP A 197 26.63 32.59 20.66
N TYR A 198 26.89 31.46 21.32
CA TYR A 198 27.08 30.16 20.65
C TYR A 198 25.84 29.73 19.85
N HIS A 199 24.65 29.85 20.45
CA HIS A 199 23.39 29.50 19.79
C HIS A 199 23.08 30.40 18.59
N ARG A 200 23.49 31.67 18.62
CA ARG A 200 23.25 32.64 17.54
C ARG A 200 24.27 32.49 16.40
N ASP A 201 25.55 32.35 16.74
CA ASP A 201 26.63 32.55 15.77
C ASP A 201 27.27 31.22 15.31
N PHE A 202 27.12 30.12 16.06
CA PHE A 202 27.85 28.86 15.80
C PHE A 202 26.97 27.61 15.70
N LEU A 203 25.75 27.60 16.24
CA LEU A 203 24.89 26.42 16.22
C LEU A 203 24.21 26.24 14.85
N PRO A 204 24.41 25.10 14.15
CA PRO A 204 23.73 24.82 12.90
C PRO A 204 22.21 24.67 13.09
N PRO A 205 21.39 24.96 12.06
CA PRO A 205 19.96 24.72 12.11
C PRO A 205 19.68 23.22 12.34
N VAL A 206 18.56 22.91 13.00
CA VAL A 206 18.21 21.55 13.45
C VAL A 206 18.23 20.50 12.33
N THR A 207 17.90 20.91 11.10
CA THR A 207 17.92 20.06 9.91
C THR A 207 19.33 19.71 9.43
N ALA A 208 20.35 20.45 9.88
CA ALA A 208 21.76 20.27 9.54
C ALA A 208 22.61 19.78 10.72
N GLN A 209 22.04 19.57 11.91
CA GLN A 209 22.77 19.03 13.07
C GLN A 209 23.06 17.53 12.96
N PRO A 210 22.13 16.67 12.48
CA PRO A 210 22.43 15.25 12.31
C PRO A 210 23.34 14.97 11.12
N SER A 211 24.19 13.95 11.24
CA SER A 211 25.07 13.52 10.14
C SER A 211 24.32 12.95 8.93
N GLN A 212 23.04 12.58 9.10
CA GLN A 212 22.16 12.10 8.04
C GLN A 212 20.82 12.83 8.09
N HIS A 213 20.38 13.42 6.99
CA HIS A 213 19.10 14.14 6.96
C HIS A 213 17.88 13.22 7.24
N ALA A 214 18.01 11.91 6.99
CA ALA A 214 16.97 10.92 7.29
C ALA A 214 16.74 10.70 8.80
N SER A 215 17.71 11.03 9.67
CA SER A 215 17.56 10.90 11.12
C SER A 215 16.92 12.12 11.78
N VAL A 216 16.74 13.24 11.05
CA VAL A 216 16.15 14.47 11.60
C VAL A 216 14.77 14.23 12.22
N PRO A 217 13.81 13.54 11.57
CA PRO A 217 12.49 13.32 12.16
C PRO A 217 12.54 12.43 13.41
N ALA A 218 13.36 11.37 13.38
CA ALA A 218 13.51 10.45 14.52
C ALA A 218 14.15 11.14 15.73
N SER A 219 15.16 11.98 15.48
CA SER A 219 15.87 12.73 16.52
C SER A 219 14.97 13.79 17.18
N LEU A 220 14.14 14.48 16.39
CA LEU A 220 13.14 15.43 16.90
C LEU A 220 12.07 14.75 17.74
N LEU A 221 11.54 13.62 17.27
CA LEU A 221 10.52 12.86 18.00
C LEU A 221 11.05 12.31 19.32
N GLU A 222 12.26 11.76 19.33
CA GLU A 222 12.91 11.25 20.54
C GLU A 222 13.15 12.38 21.56
N GLN A 223 13.63 13.54 21.12
CA GLN A 223 13.81 14.68 22.00
C GLN A 223 12.47 15.16 22.60
N HIS A 224 11.43 15.30 21.77
CA HIS A 224 10.09 15.68 22.25
C HIS A 224 9.50 14.64 23.21
N ALA A 225 9.67 13.34 22.92
CA ALA A 225 9.21 12.28 23.79
C ALA A 225 9.95 12.30 25.13
N GLY A 226 11.26 12.55 25.12
CA GLY A 226 12.07 12.73 26.32
C GLY A 226 11.63 13.92 27.17
N GLU A 227 11.39 15.07 26.53
CA GLU A 227 10.90 16.29 27.21
C GLU A 227 9.51 16.08 27.84
N LEU A 228 8.58 15.47 27.11
CA LEU A 228 7.24 15.14 27.61
C LEU A 228 7.29 14.12 28.75
N SER A 229 8.11 13.08 28.61
CA SER A 229 8.28 12.05 29.64
C SER A 229 8.87 12.65 30.91
N ALA A 230 9.93 13.45 30.79
CA ALA A 230 10.53 14.15 31.92
C ALA A 230 9.56 15.12 32.59
N ALA A 231 8.72 15.82 31.82
CA ALA A 231 7.69 16.71 32.36
C ALA A 231 6.61 15.93 33.12
N GLN A 232 6.13 14.80 32.56
CA GLN A 232 5.12 13.96 33.18
C GLN A 232 5.66 13.26 34.43
N GLU A 233 6.87 12.71 34.39
CA GLU A 233 7.56 12.13 35.54
C GLU A 233 7.75 13.15 36.65
N TRP A 234 8.19 14.36 36.28
CA TRP A 234 8.30 15.46 37.23
C TRP A 234 6.94 15.85 37.83
N GLU A 235 5.88 15.95 37.04
CA GLU A 235 4.55 16.29 37.54
C GLU A 235 4.01 15.19 38.47
N ASN A 236 4.21 13.92 38.12
CA ASN A 236 3.83 12.78 38.95
C ASN A 236 4.64 12.75 40.27
N GLU A 237 5.95 12.95 40.21
CA GLU A 237 6.81 12.98 41.39
C GLU A 237 6.51 14.19 42.28
N TRP A 238 6.30 15.35 41.67
CA TRP A 238 5.96 16.57 42.39
C TRP A 238 4.61 16.42 43.09
N ASN A 239 3.59 15.89 42.39
CA ASN A 239 2.25 15.72 42.96
C ASN A 239 2.20 14.63 44.05
N SER A 240 3.03 13.58 43.93
CA SER A 240 3.06 12.48 44.90
C SER A 240 3.96 12.76 46.11
N GLN A 241 5.21 13.16 45.90
CA GLN A 241 6.24 13.28 46.95
C GLN A 241 6.66 14.74 47.17
N GLY A 242 6.67 15.56 46.12
CA GLY A 242 7.07 16.97 46.18
C GLY A 242 6.13 17.82 47.04
N LEU A 243 4.81 17.72 46.84
CA LEU A 243 3.80 18.46 47.62
C LEU A 243 3.84 18.09 49.11
N LEU A 244 4.07 16.81 49.43
CA LEU A 244 4.18 16.33 50.80
C LEU A 244 5.47 16.80 51.48
N SER A 245 6.50 17.17 50.72
CA SER A 245 7.81 17.60 51.25
C SER A 245 7.80 19.01 51.84
N ARG A 246 6.75 19.82 51.57
CA ARG A 246 6.62 21.24 51.98
C ARG A 246 7.78 22.15 51.56
N LEU A 247 8.62 21.69 50.64
CA LEU A 247 9.71 22.47 50.05
C LEU A 247 9.19 23.24 48.83
N THR A 248 9.90 24.29 48.43
CA THR A 248 9.65 24.88 47.11
C THR A 248 10.13 23.92 45.99
N PRO A 249 9.58 24.00 44.76
CA PRO A 249 10.02 23.16 43.65
C PRO A 249 11.54 23.22 43.39
N GLU A 250 12.15 24.41 43.56
CA GLU A 250 13.58 24.64 43.38
C GLU A 250 14.42 23.98 44.48
N GLU A 251 14.02 24.12 45.75
CA GLU A 251 14.67 23.48 46.89
C GLU A 251 14.52 21.95 46.88
N TYR A 252 13.38 21.44 46.44
CA TYR A 252 13.17 20.01 46.28
C TYR A 252 14.10 19.43 45.20
N ARG A 253 14.23 20.11 44.05
CA ARG A 253 15.15 19.71 42.98
C ARG A 253 16.61 19.76 43.44
N SER A 254 17.03 20.81 44.14
CA SER A 254 18.40 20.93 44.62
C SER A 254 18.73 19.85 45.65
N ARG A 255 17.82 19.57 46.58
CA ARG A 255 17.99 18.52 47.60
C ARG A 255 17.97 17.13 46.99
N LYS A 256 17.11 16.87 46.00
CA LYS A 256 17.09 15.61 45.24
C LYS A 256 18.40 15.43 44.47
N ARG A 257 18.87 16.46 43.77
CA ARG A 257 20.14 16.44 43.03
C ARG A 257 21.33 16.16 43.95
N ALA A 258 21.42 16.83 45.10
CA ALA A 258 22.48 16.59 46.08
C ALA A 258 22.46 15.16 46.65
N ARG A 259 21.26 14.62 46.94
CA ARG A 259 21.10 13.22 47.38
C ARG A 259 21.53 12.22 46.30
N LEU A 260 21.14 12.46 45.05
CA LEU A 260 21.52 11.61 43.92
C LEU A 260 23.01 11.68 43.65
N GLN A 261 23.61 12.87 43.63
CA GLN A 261 25.05 13.05 43.46
C GLN A 261 25.83 12.31 44.55
N LYS A 262 25.44 12.44 45.81
CA LYS A 262 26.07 11.71 46.92
C LYS A 262 25.96 10.20 46.72
N ARG A 263 24.79 9.70 46.30
CA ARG A 263 24.57 8.27 46.02
C ARG A 263 25.39 7.76 44.83
N ILE A 264 25.49 8.54 43.76
CA ILE A 264 26.29 8.21 42.57
C ILE A 264 27.78 8.21 42.95
N GLU A 265 28.25 9.21 43.69
CA GLU A 265 29.63 9.29 44.15
C GLU A 265 30.00 8.08 45.03
N GLU A 266 29.09 7.67 45.90
CA GLU A 266 29.26 6.49 46.77
C GLU A 266 29.23 5.18 45.98
N GLN A 267 28.41 5.09 44.92
CA GLN A 267 28.38 3.96 43.97
C GLN A 267 29.61 3.89 43.07
N LEU A 268 30.12 5.01 42.59
CA LEU A 268 31.36 5.06 41.81
C LEU A 268 32.56 4.72 42.68
N ARG A 269 32.57 5.15 43.96
CA ARG A 269 33.59 4.76 44.93
C ARG A 269 33.61 3.26 45.18
N THR A 270 32.44 2.63 45.30
CA THR A 270 32.30 1.19 45.54
C THR A 270 32.64 0.38 44.27
N ALA A 271 32.23 0.82 43.08
CA ALA A 271 32.59 0.19 41.81
C ALA A 271 34.09 0.31 41.47
N ALA A 272 34.76 1.38 41.92
CA ALA A 272 36.20 1.53 41.75
C ALA A 272 37.03 0.65 42.71
N GLN A 273 36.43 0.10 43.77
CA GLN A 273 37.10 -0.74 44.76
C GLN A 273 37.06 -2.24 44.42
N THR A 274 36.30 -2.67 43.40
CA THR A 274 36.17 -4.08 43.01
C THR A 274 37.17 -4.51 41.93
N ARG A 275 38.43 -4.79 42.33
CA ARG A 275 39.28 -5.95 41.94
C ARG A 275 40.76 -5.67 42.27
N PRO A 276 41.45 -6.60 42.95
CA PRO A 276 41.99 -7.83 42.35
C PRO A 276 41.68 -9.06 43.27
N ASP A 277 41.55 -10.32 42.90
CA ASP A 277 42.19 -11.22 41.94
C ASP A 277 41.25 -12.41 41.71
N THR A 278 41.00 -12.82 40.46
CA THR A 278 40.84 -14.25 40.10
C THR A 278 40.76 -14.36 38.58
N LEU A 279 41.90 -14.72 38.00
CA LEU A 279 41.98 -15.32 36.67
C LEU A 279 41.40 -16.74 36.75
N GLY A 280 40.41 -17.04 35.90
CA GLY A 280 40.12 -18.42 35.48
C GLY A 280 38.67 -18.86 35.60
N ALA A 281 38.22 -19.49 34.51
CA ALA A 281 37.04 -20.35 34.33
C ALA A 281 35.75 -19.69 33.81
N HIS A 282 35.42 -20.13 32.59
CA HIS A 282 34.17 -19.92 31.86
C HIS A 282 32.93 -20.46 32.60
N GLY A 283 31.77 -19.86 32.34
CA GLY A 283 30.48 -20.56 32.44
C GLY A 283 29.32 -19.76 33.04
N SER A 284 28.66 -18.95 32.21
CA SER A 284 27.21 -18.69 32.15
C SER A 284 26.35 -18.87 33.43
N GLY A 285 25.66 -17.79 33.84
CA GLY A 285 24.23 -17.90 34.17
C GLY A 285 23.63 -17.21 35.39
N SER A 286 24.35 -16.48 36.25
CA SER A 286 23.77 -15.95 37.51
C SER A 286 23.95 -14.45 37.80
N ASP A 287 24.49 -13.68 36.85
CA ASP A 287 25.04 -12.34 37.12
C ASP A 287 23.99 -11.23 37.33
N LEU A 288 22.75 -11.41 36.83
CA LEU A 288 21.70 -10.37 36.97
C LEU A 288 21.02 -10.41 38.34
N THR A 289 20.89 -11.59 38.94
CA THR A 289 20.29 -11.79 40.26
C THR A 289 21.19 -11.28 41.39
N GLU A 290 22.50 -11.37 41.21
CA GLU A 290 23.50 -10.88 42.17
C GLU A 290 23.59 -9.35 42.12
N LEU A 291 23.50 -8.75 40.91
CA LEU A 291 23.38 -7.31 40.73
C LEU A 291 22.11 -6.74 41.39
N LEU A 292 20.97 -7.44 41.28
CA LEU A 292 19.70 -7.00 41.87
C LEU A 292 19.68 -7.15 43.41
N GLN A 293 20.43 -8.09 43.97
CA GLN A 293 20.58 -8.23 45.42
C GLN A 293 21.46 -7.13 46.04
N SER A 294 22.36 -6.50 45.26
CA SER A 294 23.16 -5.35 45.73
C SER A 294 22.35 -4.08 46.05
N PHE A 295 21.07 -4.03 45.63
CA PHE A 295 20.14 -2.96 45.96
C PHE A 295 19.41 -3.18 47.31
N GLY A 296 19.54 -4.36 47.94
CA GLY A 296 18.98 -4.68 49.26
C GLY A 296 20.00 -4.43 50.37
N GLY A 297 19.69 -3.54 51.31
CA GLY A 297 20.67 -2.98 52.24
C GLY A 297 21.08 -3.84 53.44
N SER A 298 22.26 -3.48 53.98
CA SER A 298 22.75 -3.61 55.38
C SER A 298 23.40 -4.94 55.81
N PRO A 299 24.23 -5.02 56.88
CA PRO A 299 25.30 -4.10 57.35
C PRO A 299 26.65 -4.80 57.74
N LEU A 300 27.69 -3.96 57.92
CA LEU A 300 28.74 -4.00 58.97
C LEU A 300 29.95 -4.98 58.93
N ILE A 301 31.12 -4.35 59.18
CA ILE A 301 32.33 -4.80 59.90
C ILE A 301 33.59 -5.11 59.07
N GLY A 302 34.61 -4.25 59.26
CA GLY A 302 35.94 -4.68 59.70
C GLY A 302 37.09 -4.57 58.70
N ASP A 303 38.04 -3.65 58.99
CA ASP A 303 39.50 -3.87 58.98
C ASP A 303 40.21 -4.24 57.64
N ILE A 304 41.46 -3.88 57.32
CA ILE A 304 42.52 -3.00 57.83
C ILE A 304 43.68 -3.19 56.82
N LEU A 305 44.47 -2.14 56.54
CA LEU A 305 45.89 -2.19 56.10
C LEU A 305 46.25 -2.84 54.74
N ALA A 306 47.31 -2.51 54.00
CA ALA A 306 48.31 -1.44 54.00
C ALA A 306 49.28 -1.66 52.81
N LYS A 307 50.13 -0.65 52.59
CA LYS A 307 51.44 -0.66 51.87
C LYS A 307 51.31 -0.54 50.34
N GLY A 308 51.95 0.42 49.66
CA GLY A 308 53.15 1.21 49.96
C GLY A 308 54.24 0.84 48.93
N THR A 309 54.57 1.68 47.94
CA THR A 309 55.59 2.75 47.95
C THR A 309 56.81 2.35 47.09
N ARG A 310 57.21 3.19 46.12
CA ARG A 310 58.58 3.74 45.93
C ARG A 310 58.66 4.49 44.57
N PHE A 311 58.79 5.83 44.59
CA PHE A 311 60.06 6.61 44.55
C PHE A 311 60.70 6.58 43.14
N THR A 312 61.12 7.65 42.44
CA THR A 312 61.33 9.09 42.75
C THR A 312 61.93 9.84 41.55
N HIS A 313 61.64 11.15 41.43
CA HIS A 313 62.52 12.27 40.99
C HIS A 313 62.89 12.36 39.47
N THR A 314 62.97 13.51 38.78
CA THR A 314 63.55 14.82 39.15
C THR A 314 63.25 15.91 38.08
N GLU A 315 62.81 17.10 38.53
CA GLU A 315 63.12 18.51 38.08
C GLU A 315 62.89 18.99 36.63
N LYS A 316 62.60 20.26 36.30
CA LYS A 316 62.42 21.58 36.98
C LYS A 316 61.80 22.54 35.93
N PHE A 317 60.94 23.48 36.31
CA PHE A 317 61.13 24.93 36.09
C PHE A 317 59.98 25.75 36.69
N THR A 318 60.37 26.75 37.47
CA THR A 318 59.58 27.77 38.16
C THR A 318 59.41 29.00 37.27
N PHE A 319 58.19 29.57 37.17
CA PHE A 319 57.99 31.02 37.31
C PHE A 319 56.51 31.36 37.51
N THR A 320 56.22 32.04 38.61
CA THR A 320 54.95 32.70 38.96
C THR A 320 55.16 34.21 38.91
N GLU A 321 54.06 34.95 38.75
CA GLU A 321 53.90 36.43 38.72
C GLU A 321 54.04 37.03 37.29
N GLU A 322 53.14 37.87 36.76
CA GLU A 322 52.17 38.78 37.37
C GLU A 322 51.14 39.26 36.29
N PRO A 323 49.86 39.51 36.63
CA PRO A 323 48.82 39.96 35.71
C PRO A 323 48.64 41.49 35.74
N GLU A 324 49.46 42.26 34.99
CA GLU A 324 49.25 43.73 34.88
C GLU A 324 49.43 44.30 33.45
N LYS A 325 49.38 43.48 32.40
CA LYS A 325 49.55 43.96 31.00
C LYS A 325 48.35 43.82 30.05
N ALA A 326 47.20 43.34 30.52
CA ALA A 326 45.96 43.32 29.72
C ALA A 326 45.05 44.55 29.96
N ALA A 327 45.24 45.30 31.06
CA ALA A 327 44.37 46.42 31.42
C ALA A 327 44.78 47.80 30.86
N LYS A 328 45.87 47.90 30.07
CA LYS A 328 46.38 49.17 29.51
C LYS A 328 46.38 49.28 27.98
N GLN A 329 45.85 48.28 27.27
CA GLN A 329 45.71 48.34 25.80
C GLN A 329 44.25 48.49 25.31
N MET A 330 43.25 48.47 26.21
CA MET A 330 41.85 48.78 25.88
C MET A 330 41.43 50.23 26.17
N ALA A 331 42.33 51.09 26.66
CA ALA A 331 42.07 52.51 26.94
C ALA A 331 42.57 53.48 25.85
N ALA A 332 43.02 52.97 24.69
CA ALA A 332 43.60 53.76 23.60
C ALA A 332 42.81 53.67 22.27
N ALA A 333 41.54 53.23 22.32
CA ALA A 333 40.64 53.19 21.16
C ALA A 333 39.29 53.91 21.42
N ALA A 334 39.26 54.84 22.38
CA ALA A 334 38.08 55.64 22.74
C ALA A 334 38.24 57.15 22.48
N ASN A 335 39.34 57.58 21.84
CA ASN A 335 39.56 58.98 21.45
C ASN A 335 39.96 59.05 19.96
N SER A 336 38.97 58.94 19.08
CA SER A 336 38.99 59.55 17.75
C SER A 336 37.61 59.40 17.10
N LEU A 337 36.66 60.22 17.55
CA LEU A 337 35.64 60.71 16.63
C LEU A 337 36.24 61.92 15.91
N PRO A 338 36.42 61.87 14.57
CA PRO A 338 36.41 63.09 13.79
C PRO A 338 34.95 63.55 13.70
N SER A 339 34.56 64.46 14.59
CA SER A 339 33.52 65.44 14.28
C SER A 339 34.08 66.32 13.17
N SER A 340 33.83 65.96 11.92
CA SER A 340 34.04 66.87 10.79
C SER A 340 33.05 66.52 9.70
N HIS A 341 32.31 67.53 9.26
CA HIS A 341 31.45 67.46 8.08
C HIS A 341 32.25 66.88 6.91
N GLN A 342 31.99 65.63 6.54
CA GLN A 342 32.45 65.03 5.30
C GLN A 342 31.20 64.59 4.54
N SER A 343 31.11 65.01 3.27
CA SER A 343 30.04 64.63 2.35
C SER A 343 29.92 63.10 2.28
N GLU A 344 28.73 62.56 2.03
CA GLU A 344 28.51 61.11 1.85
C GLU A 344 29.51 60.48 0.85
N GLU A 345 30.04 61.27 -0.09
CA GLU A 345 31.05 60.85 -1.08
C GLU A 345 32.42 60.46 -0.47
N ASP A 346 32.91 61.15 0.57
CA ASP A 346 34.23 60.86 1.17
C ASP A 346 34.21 59.62 2.07
N LEU A 347 33.07 59.34 2.70
CA LEU A 347 32.85 58.11 3.46
C LEU A 347 32.71 56.91 2.53
N GLN A 348 32.05 57.07 1.38
CA GLN A 348 31.96 56.03 0.36
C GLN A 348 33.33 55.72 -0.26
N ALA A 349 34.17 56.73 -0.52
CA ALA A 349 35.52 56.53 -1.06
C ALA A 349 36.41 55.70 -0.11
N ARG A 350 36.41 56.00 1.20
CA ARG A 350 37.16 55.21 2.20
C ARG A 350 36.63 53.78 2.32
N GLN A 351 35.30 53.61 2.31
CA GLN A 351 34.70 52.27 2.31
C GLN A 351 35.07 51.48 1.05
N GLN A 352 35.18 52.13 -0.11
CA GLN A 352 35.61 51.49 -1.36
C GLN A 352 37.10 51.13 -1.36
N GLU A 353 37.97 51.95 -0.77
CA GLU A 353 39.39 51.61 -0.59
C GLU A 353 39.57 50.43 0.39
N GLU A 354 38.85 50.43 1.51
CA GLU A 354 38.87 49.31 2.45
C GLU A 354 38.34 48.02 1.80
N LEU A 355 37.23 48.10 1.08
CA LEU A 355 36.69 46.97 0.32
C LEU A 355 37.66 46.47 -0.76
N ALA A 356 38.35 47.37 -1.47
CA ALA A 356 39.38 47.00 -2.44
C ALA A 356 40.59 46.31 -1.78
N SER A 357 41.03 46.80 -0.61
CA SER A 357 42.12 46.17 0.15
C SER A 357 41.76 44.78 0.68
N LEU A 358 40.53 44.60 1.16
CA LEU A 358 40.01 43.31 1.62
C LEU A 358 39.81 42.36 0.43
N GLN A 359 39.34 42.85 -0.72
CA GLN A 359 39.27 42.07 -1.95
C GLN A 359 40.66 41.60 -2.40
N GLN A 360 41.68 42.45 -2.32
CA GLN A 360 43.06 42.08 -2.65
C GLN A 360 43.61 41.04 -1.67
N GLN A 361 43.36 41.18 -0.37
CA GLN A 361 43.74 40.18 0.63
C GLN A 361 43.03 38.84 0.42
N LEU A 362 41.73 38.86 0.11
CA LEU A 362 40.98 37.66 -0.23
C LEU A 362 41.52 36.99 -1.50
N GLN A 363 41.90 37.77 -2.51
CA GLN A 363 42.49 37.24 -3.74
C GLN A 363 43.88 36.64 -3.51
N GLN A 364 44.68 37.24 -2.62
CA GLN A 364 45.97 36.68 -2.22
C GLN A 364 45.78 35.39 -1.40
N LEU A 365 44.80 35.34 -0.50
CA LEU A 365 44.45 34.13 0.24
C LEU A 365 43.89 33.03 -0.67
N SER A 366 43.12 33.37 -1.70
CA SER A 366 42.62 32.37 -2.64
C SER A 366 43.76 31.74 -3.45
N LEU A 367 44.75 32.54 -3.86
CA LEU A 367 45.93 32.03 -4.55
C LEU A 367 46.78 31.11 -3.66
N SER A 368 46.99 31.46 -2.39
CA SER A 368 47.73 30.60 -1.47
C SER A 368 46.98 29.31 -1.13
N LEU A 369 45.65 29.36 -1.03
CA LEU A 369 44.81 28.17 -0.87
C LEU A 369 44.86 27.27 -2.12
N GLU A 370 44.91 27.84 -3.33
CA GLU A 370 45.08 27.07 -4.56
C GLU A 370 46.46 26.40 -4.64
N GLU A 371 47.52 27.09 -4.23
CA GLU A 371 48.89 26.55 -4.17
C GLU A 371 48.99 25.39 -3.16
N VAL A 372 48.54 25.60 -1.92
CA VAL A 372 48.49 24.54 -0.90
C VAL A 372 47.57 23.39 -1.33
N GLY A 373 46.47 23.69 -2.03
CA GLY A 373 45.59 22.68 -2.63
C GLY A 373 46.26 21.90 -3.77
N GLY A 374 47.20 22.51 -4.50
CA GLY A 374 48.08 21.86 -5.47
C GLY A 374 49.07 20.91 -4.81
N ASP A 375 49.79 21.40 -3.80
CA ASP A 375 50.76 20.60 -3.04
C ASP A 375 50.11 19.42 -2.33
N MET A 376 48.93 19.61 -1.73
CA MET A 376 48.17 18.54 -1.09
C MET A 376 47.76 17.47 -2.10
N ARG A 377 47.38 17.85 -3.33
CA ARG A 377 47.09 16.89 -4.41
C ARG A 377 48.34 16.13 -4.83
N GLN A 378 49.49 16.81 -4.97
CA GLN A 378 50.75 16.16 -5.32
C GLN A 378 51.22 15.19 -4.24
N LEU A 379 51.20 15.60 -2.97
CA LEU A 379 51.52 14.72 -1.84
C LEU A 379 50.56 13.54 -1.75
N THR A 380 49.27 13.74 -2.01
CA THR A 380 48.29 12.65 -2.05
C THR A 380 48.66 11.62 -3.11
N VAL A 381 49.04 12.04 -4.32
CA VAL A 381 49.48 11.12 -5.39
C VAL A 381 50.76 10.37 -4.98
N SER A 382 51.75 11.06 -4.41
CA SER A 382 52.98 10.43 -3.94
C SER A 382 52.74 9.41 -2.83
N ILE A 383 51.83 9.69 -1.89
CA ILE A 383 51.43 8.75 -0.83
C ILE A 383 50.79 7.50 -1.43
N HIS A 384 49.91 7.65 -2.43
CA HIS A 384 49.30 6.49 -3.10
C HIS A 384 50.35 5.64 -3.83
N GLN A 385 51.27 6.28 -4.55
CA GLN A 385 52.37 5.57 -5.25
C GLN A 385 53.24 4.78 -4.28
N VAL A 386 53.71 5.42 -3.20
CA VAL A 386 54.53 4.75 -2.18
C VAL A 386 53.73 3.64 -1.48
N SER A 387 52.43 3.83 -1.24
CA SER A 387 51.59 2.79 -0.65
C SER A 387 51.46 1.56 -1.54
N ASP A 388 51.31 1.74 -2.84
CA ASP A 388 51.19 0.63 -3.79
C ASP A 388 52.53 -0.09 -4.00
N GLU A 389 53.65 0.65 -4.05
CA GLU A 389 55.00 0.06 -4.04
C GLU A 389 55.25 -0.77 -2.78
N LEU A 390 54.81 -0.27 -1.62
CA LEU A 390 54.94 -0.97 -0.34
C LEU A 390 54.12 -2.27 -0.34
N LYS A 391 52.86 -2.25 -0.79
CA LYS A 391 52.04 -3.48 -0.93
C LYS A 391 52.68 -4.49 -1.88
N GLN A 392 53.25 -4.03 -2.99
CA GLN A 392 53.92 -4.91 -3.95
C GLN A 392 55.19 -5.53 -3.36
N LYS A 393 55.98 -4.75 -2.62
CA LYS A 393 57.16 -5.23 -1.89
C LYS A 393 56.77 -6.24 -0.79
N GLU A 394 55.70 -5.99 -0.04
CA GLU A 394 55.18 -6.92 0.96
C GLU A 394 54.77 -8.26 0.33
N LEU A 395 54.01 -8.24 -0.77
CA LEU A 395 53.64 -9.45 -1.50
C LEU A 395 54.88 -10.23 -1.96
N SER A 396 55.82 -9.57 -2.62
CA SER A 396 57.07 -10.21 -3.07
C SER A 396 57.89 -10.77 -1.90
N ASN A 397 57.93 -10.07 -0.76
CA ASN A 397 58.64 -10.56 0.42
C ASN A 397 57.96 -11.80 1.03
N THR A 398 56.61 -11.83 1.05
CA THR A 398 55.87 -13.04 1.48
C THR A 398 56.10 -14.22 0.54
N GLU A 399 56.16 -13.99 -0.78
CA GLU A 399 56.46 -15.04 -1.76
C GLU A 399 57.88 -15.60 -1.58
N GLU A 400 58.86 -14.74 -1.32
CA GLU A 400 60.24 -15.17 -1.07
C GLU A 400 60.38 -15.86 0.30
N GLU A 401 59.72 -15.38 1.34
CA GLU A 401 59.67 -16.06 2.64
C GLU A 401 59.04 -17.46 2.52
N ASP A 402 57.97 -17.59 1.74
CA ASP A 402 57.34 -18.86 1.41
C ASP A 402 58.30 -19.77 0.64
N SER A 403 59.00 -19.24 -0.37
CA SER A 403 60.01 -19.97 -1.15
C SER A 403 61.14 -20.48 -0.26
N VAL A 404 61.66 -19.63 0.63
CA VAL A 404 62.71 -19.99 1.60
C VAL A 404 62.19 -21.04 2.57
N ARG A 405 60.95 -20.93 3.05
CA ARG A 405 60.33 -21.91 3.94
C ARG A 405 60.23 -23.28 3.28
N VAL A 406 59.75 -23.33 2.02
CA VAL A 406 59.66 -24.59 1.25
C VAL A 406 61.04 -25.18 0.99
N LYS A 407 62.02 -24.37 0.55
CA LYS A 407 63.40 -24.82 0.32
C LYS A 407 64.03 -25.38 1.60
N LYS A 408 63.84 -24.70 2.74
CA LYS A 408 64.33 -25.13 4.05
C LYS A 408 63.70 -26.47 4.48
N GLN A 409 62.39 -26.63 4.31
CA GLN A 409 61.71 -27.90 4.57
C GLN A 409 62.18 -29.02 3.65
N THR A 410 62.40 -28.71 2.36
CA THR A 410 62.92 -29.66 1.38
C THR A 410 64.30 -30.18 1.80
N ILE A 411 65.20 -29.29 2.24
CA ILE A 411 66.53 -29.66 2.75
C ILE A 411 66.43 -30.63 3.93
N TYR A 412 65.49 -30.41 4.86
CA TYR A 412 65.28 -31.32 6.00
C TYR A 412 64.77 -32.71 5.60
N LEU A 413 64.09 -32.84 4.45
CA LEU A 413 63.49 -34.10 3.99
C LEU A 413 64.40 -34.92 3.07
N LEU A 414 65.47 -34.33 2.52
CA LEU A 414 66.45 -34.99 1.63
C LEU A 414 67.17 -36.23 2.21
N PRO A 415 67.51 -36.31 3.52
CA PRO A 415 68.23 -37.45 4.07
C PRO A 415 67.52 -38.81 3.93
N ASP A 416 66.19 -38.83 3.79
CA ASP A 416 65.38 -40.04 3.56
C ASP A 416 64.36 -39.80 2.42
N GLY A 417 64.87 -39.34 1.27
CA GLY A 417 64.06 -38.82 0.17
C GLY A 417 63.03 -39.81 -0.39
N GLU A 418 63.39 -41.08 -0.59
CA GLU A 418 62.49 -42.08 -1.20
C GLU A 418 61.30 -42.43 -0.30
N ASN A 419 61.54 -42.69 1.00
CA ASN A 419 60.47 -42.98 1.95
C ASN A 419 59.59 -41.75 2.23
N ASN A 420 60.20 -40.56 2.30
CA ASN A 420 59.46 -39.31 2.49
C ASN A 420 58.60 -38.96 1.27
N LEU A 421 59.10 -39.20 0.05
CA LEU A 421 58.32 -39.01 -1.17
C LEU A 421 57.11 -39.94 -1.21
N ALA A 422 57.27 -41.23 -0.88
CA ALA A 422 56.17 -42.19 -0.84
C ALA A 422 55.09 -41.80 0.19
N LYS A 423 55.49 -41.34 1.39
CA LYS A 423 54.57 -40.84 2.42
C LYS A 423 53.83 -39.58 1.97
N LEU A 424 54.51 -38.66 1.31
CA LEU A 424 53.91 -37.44 0.77
C LEU A 424 52.94 -37.74 -0.38
N GLN A 425 53.28 -38.67 -1.27
CA GLN A 425 52.37 -39.14 -2.32
C GLN A 425 51.10 -39.74 -1.74
N ALA A 426 51.22 -40.64 -0.76
CA ALA A 426 50.05 -41.21 -0.07
C ALA A 426 49.20 -40.15 0.65
N LEU A 427 49.83 -39.13 1.24
CA LEU A 427 49.13 -38.02 1.88
C LEU A 427 48.42 -37.11 0.86
N VAL A 428 49.04 -36.87 -0.29
CA VAL A 428 48.46 -36.12 -1.41
C VAL A 428 47.28 -36.89 -1.99
N GLU A 429 47.44 -38.18 -2.28
CA GLU A 429 46.36 -39.06 -2.76
C GLU A 429 45.19 -39.11 -1.78
N GLY A 430 45.47 -39.36 -0.49
CA GLY A 430 44.44 -39.34 0.55
C GLY A 430 43.81 -37.96 0.78
N SER A 431 44.51 -36.86 0.48
CA SER A 431 43.93 -35.51 0.48
C SER A 431 43.03 -35.27 -0.75
N ALA A 432 43.45 -35.73 -1.93
CA ALA A 432 42.67 -35.62 -3.17
C ALA A 432 41.37 -36.43 -3.07
N GLU A 433 41.44 -37.66 -2.57
CA GLU A 433 40.25 -38.49 -2.30
C GLU A 433 39.29 -37.82 -1.31
N ARG A 434 39.82 -37.20 -0.23
CA ARG A 434 38.99 -36.44 0.71
C ARG A 434 38.29 -35.25 0.04
N VAL A 435 38.98 -34.51 -0.83
CA VAL A 435 38.38 -33.40 -1.57
C VAL A 435 37.26 -33.87 -2.49
N VAL A 436 37.48 -34.98 -3.23
CA VAL A 436 36.44 -35.57 -4.09
C VAL A 436 35.24 -36.03 -3.29
N ASN A 437 35.46 -36.69 -2.15
CA ASN A 437 34.38 -37.12 -1.26
C ASN A 437 33.58 -35.95 -0.69
N LEU A 438 34.26 -34.86 -0.28
CA LEU A 438 33.61 -33.64 0.19
C LEU A 438 32.82 -32.95 -0.94
N ALA A 439 33.36 -32.90 -2.15
CA ALA A 439 32.65 -32.36 -3.31
C ALA A 439 31.38 -33.17 -3.63
N ALA A 440 31.45 -34.50 -3.55
CA ALA A 440 30.29 -35.38 -3.74
C ALA A 440 29.23 -35.19 -2.64
N GLN A 441 29.64 -35.03 -1.38
CA GLN A 441 28.72 -34.72 -0.28
C GLN A 441 28.08 -33.34 -0.46
N TRP A 442 28.87 -32.34 -0.86
CA TRP A 442 28.37 -31.00 -1.16
C TRP A 442 27.35 -31.02 -2.30
N GLU A 443 27.61 -31.74 -3.39
CA GLU A 443 26.71 -31.78 -4.54
C GLU A 443 25.37 -32.44 -4.19
N LYS A 444 25.37 -33.45 -3.31
CA LYS A 444 24.13 -34.06 -2.77
C LYS A 444 23.22 -33.05 -2.06
N HIS A 445 23.79 -32.02 -1.43
CA HIS A 445 23.03 -30.96 -0.77
C HIS A 445 22.75 -29.76 -1.70
N ARG A 446 23.69 -29.42 -2.56
CA ARG A 446 23.59 -28.27 -3.48
C ARG A 446 22.52 -28.48 -4.55
N ALA A 447 22.47 -29.66 -5.17
CA ALA A 447 21.52 -29.98 -6.23
C ALA A 447 20.05 -29.76 -5.78
N PRO A 448 19.56 -30.34 -4.67
CA PRO A 448 18.18 -30.12 -4.24
C PRO A 448 17.90 -28.67 -3.86
N LEU A 449 18.87 -27.95 -3.26
CA LEU A 449 18.73 -26.52 -2.97
C LEU A 449 18.58 -25.67 -4.24
N ILE A 450 19.31 -26.00 -5.30
CA ILE A 450 19.18 -25.31 -6.59
C ILE A 450 17.81 -25.62 -7.22
N ASP A 451 17.34 -26.86 -7.16
CA ASP A 451 16.04 -27.23 -7.69
C ASP A 451 14.89 -26.59 -6.90
N GLU A 452 14.98 -26.53 -5.57
CA GLU A 452 14.04 -25.75 -4.75
C GLU A 452 14.09 -24.26 -5.09
N HIS A 453 15.26 -23.68 -5.29
CA HIS A 453 15.40 -22.28 -5.69
C HIS A 453 14.72 -22.03 -7.05
N ARG A 454 14.92 -22.92 -8.02
CA ARG A 454 14.26 -22.85 -9.33
C ARG A 454 12.74 -22.95 -9.19
N ARG A 455 12.26 -23.92 -8.42
CA ARG A 455 10.82 -24.12 -8.14
C ARG A 455 10.19 -22.89 -7.48
N LEU A 456 10.85 -22.30 -6.49
CA LEU A 456 10.37 -21.09 -5.81
C LEU A 456 10.38 -19.87 -6.73
N LYS A 457 11.37 -19.75 -7.61
CA LYS A 457 11.45 -18.69 -8.62
C LYS A 457 10.30 -18.79 -9.62
N GLU A 458 9.98 -20.01 -10.09
CA GLU A 458 8.85 -20.27 -10.97
C GLU A 458 7.51 -19.95 -10.29
N LEU A 459 7.32 -20.38 -9.03
CA LEU A 459 6.13 -20.01 -8.25
C LEU A 459 5.97 -18.50 -8.08
N CYS A 460 7.05 -17.77 -7.81
CA CYS A 460 6.99 -16.31 -7.71
C CYS A 460 6.62 -15.66 -9.05
N SER A 461 7.17 -16.17 -10.15
CA SER A 461 6.85 -15.69 -11.51
C SER A 461 5.39 -15.92 -11.86
N ASN A 462 4.86 -17.12 -11.58
CA ASN A 462 3.47 -17.47 -11.81
C ASN A 462 2.54 -16.60 -10.96
N GLN A 463 2.86 -16.38 -9.69
CA GLN A 463 2.08 -15.49 -8.81
C GLN A 463 2.09 -14.04 -9.30
N ALA A 464 3.22 -13.54 -9.82
CA ALA A 464 3.30 -12.20 -10.39
C ALA A 464 2.44 -12.08 -11.66
N MET A 465 2.44 -13.09 -12.53
CA MET A 465 1.61 -13.15 -13.72
C MET A 465 0.11 -13.20 -13.38
N GLU A 466 -0.29 -14.03 -12.41
CA GLU A 466 -1.67 -14.09 -11.93
C GLU A 466 -2.13 -12.76 -11.31
N SER A 467 -1.26 -12.12 -10.52
CA SER A 467 -1.55 -10.81 -9.94
C SER A 467 -1.75 -9.76 -11.04
N SER A 468 -0.87 -9.74 -12.05
CA SER A 468 -1.00 -8.84 -13.20
C SER A 468 -2.30 -9.08 -13.98
N ARG A 469 -2.68 -10.35 -14.18
CA ARG A 469 -3.94 -10.71 -14.84
C ARG A 469 -5.15 -10.21 -14.03
N LYS A 470 -5.18 -10.47 -12.72
CA LYS A 470 -6.24 -9.99 -11.82
C LYS A 470 -6.34 -8.45 -11.84
N LEU A 471 -5.21 -7.75 -11.88
CA LEU A 471 -5.19 -6.29 -12.01
C LEU A 471 -5.76 -5.80 -13.34
N SER A 472 -5.50 -6.51 -14.45
CA SER A 472 -6.11 -6.21 -15.75
C SER A 472 -7.62 -6.40 -15.72
N GLU A 473 -8.08 -7.52 -15.17
CA GLU A 473 -9.52 -7.82 -15.01
C GLU A 473 -10.23 -6.76 -14.14
N ILE A 474 -9.59 -6.31 -13.05
CA ILE A 474 -10.12 -5.23 -12.21
C ILE A 474 -10.22 -3.90 -12.99
N LYS A 475 -9.23 -3.57 -13.81
CA LYS A 475 -9.26 -2.36 -14.65
C LYS A 475 -10.42 -2.41 -15.64
N GLU A 476 -10.59 -3.53 -16.34
CA GLU A 476 -11.71 -3.73 -17.27
C GLU A 476 -13.07 -3.63 -16.56
N LEU A 477 -13.20 -4.21 -15.37
CA LEU A 477 -14.43 -4.09 -14.57
C LEU A 477 -14.69 -2.65 -14.14
N HIS A 478 -13.67 -1.89 -13.73
CA HIS A 478 -13.83 -0.48 -13.40
C HIS A 478 -14.25 0.35 -14.62
N GLU A 479 -13.70 0.07 -15.79
CA GLU A 479 -14.09 0.76 -17.02
C GLU A 479 -15.55 0.46 -17.38
N LYS A 480 -15.99 -0.80 -17.29
CA LYS A 480 -17.40 -1.19 -17.48
C LYS A 480 -18.33 -0.52 -16.47
N ILE A 481 -17.93 -0.42 -15.20
CA ILE A 481 -18.70 0.27 -14.18
C ILE A 481 -18.84 1.76 -14.52
N SER A 482 -17.75 2.40 -14.97
CA SER A 482 -17.77 3.82 -15.37
C SER A 482 -18.70 4.05 -16.55
N GLN A 483 -18.59 3.22 -17.60
CA GLN A 483 -19.46 3.28 -18.77
C GLN A 483 -20.93 3.11 -18.38
N SER A 484 -21.24 2.10 -17.55
CA SER A 484 -22.60 1.88 -17.06
C SER A 484 -23.13 3.04 -16.21
N ALA A 485 -22.28 3.67 -15.41
CA ALA A 485 -22.66 4.83 -14.59
C ALA A 485 -22.94 6.06 -15.46
N GLU A 486 -22.13 6.30 -16.49
CA GLU A 486 -22.36 7.36 -17.46
C GLU A 486 -23.64 7.14 -18.25
N GLU A 487 -23.91 5.91 -18.70
CA GLU A 487 -25.16 5.55 -19.35
C GLU A 487 -26.37 5.76 -18.44
N ALA A 488 -26.27 5.36 -17.17
CA ALA A 488 -27.32 5.59 -16.18
C ALA A 488 -27.59 7.09 -16.01
N LYS A 489 -26.54 7.92 -15.91
CA LYS A 489 -26.66 9.37 -15.80
C LYS A 489 -27.30 10.00 -17.05
N LYS A 490 -26.92 9.54 -18.25
CA LYS A 490 -27.54 9.97 -19.52
C LYS A 490 -29.03 9.61 -19.56
N LYS A 491 -29.38 8.37 -19.20
CA LYS A 491 -30.77 7.90 -19.13
C LYS A 491 -31.59 8.65 -18.09
N GLU A 492 -31.01 8.96 -16.93
CA GLU A 492 -31.67 9.77 -15.90
C GLU A 492 -31.93 11.21 -16.38
N GLY A 493 -30.97 11.80 -17.12
CA GLY A 493 -31.15 13.10 -17.77
C GLY A 493 -32.29 13.09 -18.78
N LEU A 494 -32.34 12.09 -19.66
CA LEU A 494 -33.44 11.89 -20.61
C LEU A 494 -34.76 11.69 -19.89
N TYR A 495 -34.80 10.87 -18.84
CA TYR A 495 -36.00 10.63 -18.05
C TYR A 495 -36.58 11.92 -17.47
N LYS A 496 -35.73 12.80 -16.92
CA LYS A 496 -36.15 14.12 -16.42
C LYS A 496 -36.74 14.98 -17.54
N GLN A 497 -36.12 15.00 -18.72
CA GLN A 497 -36.64 15.71 -19.89
C GLN A 497 -38.00 15.16 -20.32
N LEU A 498 -38.14 13.85 -20.44
CA LEU A 498 -39.39 13.18 -20.81
C LEU A 498 -40.51 13.43 -19.79
N ILE A 499 -40.21 13.51 -18.49
CA ILE A 499 -41.20 13.91 -17.49
C ILE A 499 -41.67 15.33 -17.74
N THR A 500 -40.75 16.28 -17.95
CA THR A 500 -41.13 17.68 -18.20
C THR A 500 -41.97 17.83 -19.47
N GLU A 501 -41.64 17.09 -20.54
CA GLU A 501 -42.45 17.06 -21.77
C GLU A 501 -43.82 16.44 -21.53
N PHE A 502 -43.90 15.37 -20.74
CA PHE A 502 -45.16 14.72 -20.38
C PHE A 502 -46.07 15.63 -19.55
N GLU A 503 -45.51 16.40 -18.60
CA GLU A 503 -46.27 17.37 -17.82
C GLU A 503 -46.86 18.49 -18.68
N ASN A 504 -46.15 18.87 -19.75
CA ASN A 504 -46.57 19.90 -20.71
C ASN A 504 -47.55 19.38 -21.78
N LEU A 505 -47.75 18.07 -21.89
CA LEU A 505 -48.64 17.49 -22.90
C LEU A 505 -50.13 17.59 -22.49
N PRO A 506 -51.05 17.80 -23.44
CA PRO A 506 -52.49 17.76 -23.16
C PRO A 506 -52.91 16.37 -22.63
N LYS A 507 -53.59 16.34 -21.49
CA LYS A 507 -54.00 15.10 -20.78
C LYS A 507 -55.31 14.49 -21.31
N ASP A 508 -55.83 15.01 -22.42
CA ASP A 508 -57.15 14.63 -22.96
C ASP A 508 -57.17 13.22 -23.58
N ILE A 509 -56.02 12.69 -23.98
CA ILE A 509 -55.91 11.36 -24.60
C ILE A 509 -55.38 10.36 -23.56
N SER A 510 -56.20 9.38 -23.22
CA SER A 510 -55.83 8.36 -22.25
C SER A 510 -54.64 7.51 -22.71
N ARG A 511 -53.77 7.10 -21.77
CA ARG A 511 -52.67 6.15 -22.01
C ARG A 511 -53.14 4.89 -22.74
N SER A 512 -54.36 4.43 -22.42
CA SER A 512 -55.02 3.30 -23.09
C SER A 512 -55.10 3.49 -24.61
N ALA A 513 -55.51 4.67 -25.08
CA ALA A 513 -55.63 4.96 -26.50
C ALA A 513 -54.26 4.94 -27.21
N TYR A 514 -53.22 5.51 -26.60
CA TYR A 514 -51.85 5.41 -27.14
C TYR A 514 -51.34 3.97 -27.14
N THR A 515 -51.59 3.22 -26.07
CA THR A 515 -51.14 1.82 -25.97
C THR A 515 -51.84 0.94 -27.00
N ALA A 516 -53.14 1.12 -27.19
CA ALA A 516 -53.91 0.43 -28.23
C ALA A 516 -53.39 0.77 -29.63
N ARG A 517 -53.13 2.05 -29.92
CA ARG A 517 -52.59 2.49 -31.21
C ARG A 517 -51.18 1.98 -31.46
N ILE A 518 -50.32 1.97 -30.44
CA ILE A 518 -48.96 1.39 -30.54
C ILE A 518 -49.04 -0.12 -30.79
N LEU A 519 -49.91 -0.84 -30.09
CA LEU A 519 -50.10 -2.28 -30.31
C LEU A 519 -50.65 -2.59 -31.70
N GLU A 520 -51.54 -1.74 -32.22
CA GLU A 520 -52.03 -1.82 -33.60
C GLU A 520 -50.88 -1.59 -34.60
N ILE A 521 -50.07 -0.55 -34.41
CA ILE A 521 -48.88 -0.29 -35.24
C ILE A 521 -47.91 -1.46 -35.18
N VAL A 522 -47.63 -2.01 -33.99
CA VAL A 522 -46.76 -3.19 -33.81
C VAL A 522 -47.34 -4.41 -34.51
N GLY A 523 -48.66 -4.61 -34.43
CA GLY A 523 -49.36 -5.67 -35.16
C GLY A 523 -49.22 -5.51 -36.67
N ASN A 524 -49.38 -4.29 -37.18
CA ASN A 524 -49.21 -3.97 -38.59
C ASN A 524 -47.75 -4.17 -39.06
N ILE A 525 -46.77 -3.75 -38.27
CA ILE A 525 -45.34 -4.00 -38.56
C ILE A 525 -45.05 -5.50 -38.60
N ARG A 526 -45.65 -6.29 -37.71
CA ARG A 526 -45.48 -7.76 -37.71
C ARG A 526 -46.05 -8.38 -38.99
N LYS A 527 -47.27 -8.00 -39.38
CA LYS A 527 -47.90 -8.44 -40.64
C LYS A 527 -47.05 -8.05 -41.84
N GLN A 528 -46.55 -6.81 -41.89
CA GLN A 528 -45.65 -6.35 -42.94
C GLN A 528 -44.35 -7.18 -42.98
N LYS A 529 -43.74 -7.51 -41.83
CA LYS A 529 -42.55 -8.37 -41.80
C LYS A 529 -42.82 -9.77 -42.32
N GLU A 530 -43.95 -10.36 -41.95
CA GLU A 530 -44.38 -11.67 -42.45
C GLU A 530 -44.58 -11.63 -43.97
N GLU A 531 -45.23 -10.58 -44.48
CA GLU A 531 -45.43 -10.37 -45.91
C GLU A 531 -44.13 -10.12 -46.68
N ILE A 532 -43.21 -9.30 -46.15
CA ILE A 532 -41.86 -9.12 -46.70
C ILE A 532 -41.12 -10.45 -46.73
N THR A 533 -41.21 -11.25 -45.66
CA THR A 533 -40.55 -12.57 -45.61
C THR A 533 -41.10 -13.51 -46.67
N LYS A 534 -42.42 -13.47 -46.90
CA LYS A 534 -43.07 -14.21 -47.99
C LYS A 534 -42.58 -13.74 -49.36
N ILE A 535 -42.60 -12.42 -49.63
CA ILE A 535 -42.09 -11.84 -50.88
C ILE A 535 -40.62 -12.22 -51.11
N LEU A 536 -39.78 -12.22 -50.06
CA LEU A 536 -38.38 -12.64 -50.16
C LEU A 536 -38.22 -14.13 -50.48
N SER A 537 -39.11 -14.99 -49.95
CA SER A 537 -39.14 -16.41 -50.29
C SER A 537 -39.51 -16.61 -51.75
N ASP A 538 -40.60 -15.97 -52.19
CA ASP A 538 -41.10 -16.04 -53.57
C ASP A 538 -40.04 -15.50 -54.55
N THR A 539 -39.35 -14.41 -54.20
CA THR A 539 -38.24 -13.85 -54.99
C THR A 539 -37.06 -14.83 -55.09
N LYS A 540 -36.71 -15.53 -54.00
CA LYS A 540 -35.66 -16.56 -54.03
C LYS A 540 -36.05 -17.77 -54.87
N GLU A 541 -37.32 -18.15 -54.85
CA GLU A 541 -37.84 -19.25 -55.67
C GLU A 541 -37.80 -18.88 -57.15
N LEU A 542 -38.31 -17.69 -57.52
CA LEU A 542 -38.20 -17.16 -58.88
C LEU A 542 -36.74 -17.08 -59.36
N GLN A 543 -35.81 -16.60 -58.53
CA GLN A 543 -34.40 -16.54 -58.90
C GLN A 543 -33.80 -17.95 -59.15
N LYS A 544 -34.21 -18.96 -58.37
CA LYS A 544 -33.79 -20.35 -58.61
C LYS A 544 -34.37 -20.91 -59.91
N GLU A 545 -35.63 -20.61 -60.21
CA GLU A 545 -36.27 -21.01 -61.46
C GLU A 545 -35.57 -20.37 -62.67
N ILE A 546 -35.30 -19.07 -62.62
CA ILE A 546 -34.53 -18.34 -63.64
C ILE A 546 -33.18 -19.02 -63.85
N ASN A 547 -32.38 -19.19 -62.79
CA ASN A 547 -31.05 -19.81 -62.90
C ASN A 547 -31.12 -21.26 -63.43
N SER A 548 -32.14 -22.02 -63.03
CA SER A 548 -32.37 -23.39 -63.51
C SER A 548 -32.72 -23.43 -65.00
N LEU A 549 -33.56 -22.51 -65.47
CA LEU A 549 -33.93 -22.39 -66.88
C LEU A 549 -32.76 -21.89 -67.73
N THR A 550 -32.03 -20.86 -67.29
CA THR A 550 -30.81 -20.38 -67.95
C THR A 550 -29.78 -21.50 -68.07
N GLY A 551 -29.49 -22.22 -66.97
CA GLY A 551 -28.55 -23.33 -67.01
C GLY A 551 -29.05 -24.54 -67.83
N LYS A 552 -30.36 -24.73 -67.98
CA LYS A 552 -30.92 -25.73 -68.93
C LYS A 552 -30.69 -25.26 -70.38
N LEU A 553 -30.99 -24.00 -70.69
CA LEU A 553 -30.79 -23.40 -72.01
C LEU A 553 -29.35 -23.56 -72.48
N ASP A 554 -28.38 -23.16 -71.66
CA ASP A 554 -26.94 -23.23 -71.98
C ASP A 554 -26.48 -24.67 -72.26
N ARG A 555 -26.88 -25.62 -71.41
CA ARG A 555 -26.52 -27.04 -71.59
C ARG A 555 -27.15 -27.63 -72.85
N THR A 556 -28.43 -27.33 -73.10
CA THR A 556 -29.11 -27.82 -74.31
C THR A 556 -28.51 -27.21 -75.57
N PHE A 557 -28.13 -25.93 -75.52
CA PHE A 557 -27.48 -25.27 -76.64
C PHE A 557 -26.10 -25.87 -76.90
N ALA A 558 -25.25 -26.03 -75.88
CA ALA A 558 -23.91 -26.59 -76.04
C ALA A 558 -23.91 -28.00 -76.66
N VAL A 559 -24.83 -28.88 -76.22
CA VAL A 559 -24.97 -30.22 -76.82
C VAL A 559 -25.44 -30.14 -78.26
N THR A 560 -26.40 -29.26 -78.56
CA THR A 560 -26.92 -29.09 -79.93
C THR A 560 -25.87 -28.49 -80.85
N ASP A 561 -25.14 -27.47 -80.39
CA ASP A 561 -24.04 -26.82 -81.10
C ASP A 561 -22.93 -27.83 -81.43
N GLU A 562 -22.49 -28.64 -80.47
CA GLU A 562 -21.48 -29.68 -80.70
C GLU A 562 -21.92 -30.72 -81.74
N LEU A 563 -23.14 -31.25 -81.63
CA LEU A 563 -23.65 -32.28 -82.52
C LEU A 563 -23.79 -31.75 -83.95
N VAL A 564 -24.42 -30.59 -84.10
CA VAL A 564 -24.62 -29.97 -85.42
C VAL A 564 -23.29 -29.52 -86.02
N PHE A 565 -22.33 -29.05 -85.22
CA PHE A 565 -20.99 -28.70 -85.69
C PHE A 565 -20.18 -29.90 -86.19
N LYS A 566 -20.27 -31.05 -85.50
CA LYS A 566 -19.61 -32.30 -85.92
C LYS A 566 -20.13 -32.77 -87.29
N ASP A 567 -21.43 -32.68 -87.52
CA ASP A 567 -22.06 -33.12 -88.78
C ASP A 567 -21.92 -32.07 -89.90
N ALA A 568 -21.87 -30.77 -89.57
CA ALA A 568 -21.62 -29.67 -90.52
C ALA A 568 -20.25 -29.73 -91.20
N LYS A 569 -19.30 -30.53 -90.69
CA LYS A 569 -18.02 -30.79 -91.37
C LYS A 569 -18.16 -31.73 -92.57
N LYS A 570 -19.21 -32.56 -92.60
CA LYS A 570 -19.39 -33.63 -93.60
C LYS A 570 -20.39 -33.25 -94.70
N ASP A 571 -21.40 -32.46 -94.38
CA ASP A 571 -22.52 -32.13 -95.27
C ASP A 571 -22.78 -30.62 -95.34
N GLU A 572 -22.89 -30.08 -96.56
CA GLU A 572 -23.11 -28.65 -96.82
C GLU A 572 -24.52 -28.20 -96.40
N SER A 573 -25.51 -29.11 -96.42
CA SER A 573 -26.85 -28.81 -95.94
C SER A 573 -26.87 -28.58 -94.42
N VAL A 574 -26.15 -29.42 -93.67
CA VAL A 574 -26.00 -29.31 -92.21
C VAL A 574 -25.18 -28.08 -91.83
N ARG A 575 -24.24 -27.65 -92.68
CA ARG A 575 -23.49 -26.39 -92.50
C ARG A 575 -24.40 -25.16 -92.57
N LYS A 576 -25.41 -25.16 -93.45
CA LYS A 576 -26.43 -24.09 -93.46
C LYS A 576 -27.29 -24.13 -92.19
N SER A 577 -27.71 -25.32 -91.76
CA SER A 577 -28.45 -25.50 -90.49
C SER A 577 -27.65 -25.03 -89.28
N TYR A 578 -26.34 -25.26 -89.23
CA TYR A 578 -25.46 -24.74 -88.17
C TYR A 578 -25.46 -23.21 -88.12
N LYS A 579 -25.36 -22.54 -89.28
CA LYS A 579 -25.44 -21.07 -89.34
C LYS A 579 -26.80 -20.55 -88.85
N TYR A 580 -27.89 -21.23 -89.19
CA TYR A 580 -29.22 -20.87 -88.67
C TYR A 580 -29.34 -21.10 -87.17
N LEU A 581 -28.76 -22.17 -86.62
CA LEU A 581 -28.73 -22.44 -85.19
C LEU A 581 -27.95 -21.36 -84.41
N ALA A 582 -26.76 -20.99 -84.90
CA ALA A 582 -25.96 -19.93 -84.31
C ALA A 582 -26.68 -18.57 -84.35
N ALA A 583 -27.28 -18.23 -85.50
CA ALA A 583 -28.06 -17.01 -85.65
C ALA A 583 -29.31 -17.00 -84.76
N LEU A 584 -29.98 -18.14 -84.59
CA LEU A 584 -31.12 -18.27 -83.68
C LEU A 584 -30.69 -18.02 -82.23
N HIS A 585 -29.59 -18.63 -81.78
CA HIS A 585 -29.08 -18.42 -80.44
C HIS A 585 -28.70 -16.95 -80.21
N GLU A 586 -27.97 -16.33 -81.14
CA GLU A 586 -27.59 -14.92 -81.07
C GLU A 586 -28.83 -14.00 -80.98
N ASN A 587 -29.85 -14.23 -81.81
CA ASN A 587 -31.11 -13.48 -81.75
C ASN A 587 -31.85 -13.69 -80.42
N CYS A 588 -31.88 -14.92 -79.88
CA CYS A 588 -32.48 -15.19 -78.58
C CYS A 588 -31.71 -14.53 -77.43
N THR A 589 -30.37 -14.52 -77.48
CA THR A 589 -29.54 -13.81 -76.50
C THR A 589 -29.79 -12.30 -76.54
N GLN A 590 -29.86 -11.71 -77.74
CA GLN A 590 -30.22 -10.30 -77.91
C GLN A 590 -31.62 -10.01 -77.39
N LEU A 591 -32.59 -10.90 -77.62
CA LEU A 591 -33.95 -10.76 -77.11
C LEU A 591 -33.98 -10.77 -75.58
N ILE A 592 -33.27 -11.70 -74.94
CA ILE A 592 -33.14 -11.77 -73.47
C ILE A 592 -32.55 -10.45 -72.94
N GLN A 593 -31.47 -9.96 -73.54
CA GLN A 593 -30.85 -8.70 -73.15
C GLN A 593 -31.82 -7.52 -73.27
N THR A 594 -32.55 -7.40 -74.38
CA THR A 594 -33.55 -6.32 -74.53
C THR A 594 -34.68 -6.39 -73.50
N ILE A 595 -35.10 -7.59 -73.07
CA ILE A 595 -36.11 -7.75 -72.02
C ILE A 595 -35.54 -7.32 -70.66
N GLU A 596 -34.29 -7.69 -70.35
CA GLU A 596 -33.59 -7.27 -69.13
C GLU A 596 -33.41 -5.74 -69.08
N ASP A 597 -32.97 -5.13 -70.18
CA ASP A 597 -32.80 -3.69 -70.33
C ASP A 597 -34.16 -2.94 -70.25
N THR A 598 -35.22 -3.52 -70.81
CA THR A 598 -36.57 -2.96 -70.64
C THR A 598 -36.99 -3.02 -69.17
N GLY A 599 -36.63 -4.09 -68.46
CA GLY A 599 -36.89 -4.24 -67.03
C GLY A 599 -36.08 -3.30 -66.13
N THR A 600 -34.86 -2.91 -66.50
CA THR A 600 -34.10 -1.86 -65.79
C THR A 600 -34.71 -0.50 -66.02
N ILE A 601 -35.00 -0.14 -67.28
CA ILE A 601 -35.62 1.14 -67.63
C ILE A 601 -36.98 1.31 -66.94
N MET A 602 -37.84 0.27 -66.91
CA MET A 602 -39.12 0.36 -66.20
C MET A 602 -38.98 0.61 -64.71
N ARG A 603 -37.93 0.08 -64.06
CA ARG A 603 -37.64 0.37 -62.65
C ARG A 603 -37.18 1.82 -62.46
N GLU A 604 -36.28 2.29 -63.31
CA GLU A 604 -35.83 3.69 -63.27
C GLU A 604 -36.96 4.68 -63.51
N ILE A 605 -37.87 4.40 -64.46
CA ILE A 605 -39.07 5.21 -64.70
C ILE A 605 -39.90 5.29 -63.42
N ARG A 606 -40.15 4.15 -62.77
CA ARG A 606 -40.95 4.10 -61.55
C ARG A 606 -40.30 4.84 -60.39
N ASP A 607 -38.98 4.74 -60.23
CA ASP A 607 -38.23 5.46 -59.20
C ASP A 607 -38.29 6.98 -59.44
N LEU A 608 -38.19 7.41 -60.70
CA LEU A 608 -38.36 8.83 -61.08
C LEU A 608 -39.79 9.32 -60.85
N GLU A 609 -40.79 8.51 -61.17
CA GLU A 609 -42.21 8.80 -60.88
C GLU A 609 -42.43 8.99 -59.37
N GLU A 610 -41.86 8.10 -58.54
CA GLU A 610 -41.95 8.21 -57.07
C GLU A 610 -41.26 9.48 -56.57
N GLN A 611 -40.08 9.84 -57.12
CA GLN A 611 -39.42 11.11 -56.79
C GLN A 611 -40.27 12.33 -57.15
N ILE A 612 -40.90 12.32 -58.33
CA ILE A 612 -41.81 13.39 -58.77
C ILE A 612 -42.99 13.51 -57.81
N GLU A 613 -43.60 12.39 -57.41
CA GLU A 613 -44.73 12.38 -56.48
C GLU A 613 -44.31 12.89 -55.10
N THR A 614 -43.10 12.53 -54.65
CA THR A 614 -42.54 13.00 -53.38
C THR A 614 -42.30 14.52 -53.39
N GLU A 615 -41.73 15.06 -54.48
CA GLU A 615 -41.51 16.50 -54.63
C GLU A 615 -42.83 17.27 -54.76
N ASN A 616 -43.82 16.75 -55.50
CA ASN A 616 -45.16 17.33 -55.57
C ASN A 616 -45.84 17.34 -54.19
N GLY A 617 -45.65 16.29 -53.39
CA GLY A 617 -46.17 16.17 -52.03
C GLY A 617 -45.66 17.24 -51.06
N LYS A 618 -44.46 17.79 -51.29
CA LYS A 618 -43.87 18.85 -50.44
C LYS A 618 -44.58 20.21 -50.56
N LYS A 619 -45.51 20.37 -51.52
CA LYS A 619 -46.29 21.60 -51.73
C LYS A 619 -45.44 22.87 -51.78
N THR A 620 -44.21 22.76 -52.27
CA THR A 620 -43.18 23.80 -52.25
C THR A 620 -43.64 25.05 -53.00
N VAL A 621 -44.34 24.88 -54.13
CA VAL A 621 -44.91 25.98 -54.92
C VAL A 621 -45.98 26.73 -54.11
N SER A 622 -46.93 26.02 -53.50
CA SER A 622 -47.98 26.65 -52.68
C SER A 622 -47.43 27.36 -51.44
N ASN A 623 -46.38 26.80 -50.83
CA ASN A 623 -45.70 27.45 -49.71
C ASN A 623 -44.97 28.73 -50.16
N LEU A 624 -44.31 28.71 -51.32
CA LEU A 624 -43.67 29.89 -51.89
C LEU A 624 -44.67 30.97 -52.29
N GLU A 625 -45.84 30.59 -52.82
CA GLU A 625 -46.94 31.51 -53.13
C GLU A 625 -47.45 32.22 -51.88
N LYS A 626 -47.67 31.48 -50.77
CA LYS A 626 -48.06 32.08 -49.48
C LYS A 626 -47.01 33.05 -48.94
N ILE A 627 -45.73 32.67 -48.98
CA ILE A 627 -44.63 33.55 -48.55
C ILE A 627 -44.60 34.82 -49.41
N LEU A 628 -44.87 34.72 -50.71
CA LEU A 628 -44.95 35.88 -51.60
C LEU A 628 -46.15 36.78 -51.30
N GLU A 629 -47.31 36.20 -50.95
CA GLU A 629 -48.48 36.96 -50.49
C GLU A 629 -48.20 37.70 -49.17
N ASP A 630 -47.64 37.01 -48.18
CA ASP A 630 -47.27 37.60 -46.89
C ASP A 630 -46.25 38.74 -47.08
N TYR A 631 -45.24 38.53 -47.93
CA TYR A 631 -44.27 39.56 -48.28
C TYR A 631 -44.92 40.79 -48.92
N LYS A 632 -45.88 40.60 -49.82
CA LYS A 632 -46.65 41.72 -50.43
C LYS A 632 -47.47 42.46 -49.38
N ALA A 633 -48.11 41.75 -48.46
CA ALA A 633 -48.89 42.35 -47.37
C ALA A 633 -48.02 43.21 -46.45
N ILE A 634 -46.87 42.68 -46.02
CA ILE A 634 -45.89 43.42 -45.20
C ILE A 634 -45.40 44.68 -45.94
N ARG A 635 -45.15 44.57 -47.25
CA ARG A 635 -44.71 45.72 -48.05
C ARG A 635 -45.79 46.79 -48.15
N GLN A 636 -47.06 46.40 -48.28
CA GLN A 636 -48.19 47.33 -48.28
C GLN A 636 -48.35 48.00 -46.90
N GLU A 637 -48.28 47.24 -45.82
CA GLU A 637 -48.36 47.78 -44.45
C GLU A 637 -47.22 48.75 -44.16
N ASN A 638 -45.98 48.39 -44.51
CA ASN A 638 -44.83 49.28 -44.38
C ASN A 638 -45.00 50.57 -45.21
N SER A 639 -45.57 50.48 -46.41
CA SER A 639 -45.84 51.67 -47.23
C SER A 639 -46.91 52.57 -46.61
N ALA A 640 -47.95 51.98 -45.99
CA ALA A 640 -49.00 52.70 -45.29
C ALA A 640 -48.47 53.37 -44.01
N LEU A 641 -47.61 52.68 -43.26
CA LEU A 641 -46.91 53.24 -42.10
C LEU A 641 -45.99 54.40 -42.51
N ALA A 642 -45.23 54.24 -43.59
CA ALA A 642 -44.37 55.31 -44.12
C ALA A 642 -45.15 56.52 -44.67
N ALA A 643 -46.39 56.33 -45.10
CA ALA A 643 -47.29 57.42 -45.48
C ALA A 643 -47.82 58.15 -44.23
N LYS A 644 -48.26 57.42 -43.20
CA LYS A 644 -48.70 57.99 -41.91
C LYS A 644 -47.60 58.78 -41.21
N ILE A 645 -46.35 58.32 -41.28
CA ILE A 645 -45.18 59.05 -40.75
C ILE A 645 -44.90 60.33 -41.52
N ARG A 646 -45.29 60.43 -42.79
CA ARG A 646 -45.13 61.65 -43.62
C ARG A 646 -46.26 62.67 -43.44
N GLU A 647 -47.41 62.24 -42.93
CA GLU A 647 -48.56 63.11 -42.64
C GLU A 647 -48.55 63.65 -41.20
N ALA A 648 -47.71 63.08 -40.32
CA ALA A 648 -47.38 63.60 -38.99
C ALA A 648 -46.12 64.48 -39.05
#